data_AF-A0A2D7NK33-F1
#
_entry.id   AF-A0A2D7NK33-F1
#
_cell.length_a   1.000
_cell.length_b   1.000
_cell.length_c   1.000
_cell.angle_alpha   90.00
_cell.angle_beta   90.00
_cell.angle_gamma   90.00
#
_symmetry.space_group_name_H-M   'P 1'
#
loop_
_entity.id
_entity.type
_entity.pdbx_description
1 polymer ?
#
loop_
_entity_poly.entity_id
_entity_poly.type
_entity_poly.pdbx_seq_one_letter_code
_entity_poly.pdbx_strand_id
1 'polypeptide(L)'
;MNDIQPKDSCQNPGGQEQIQPRVRRGITSVLAMMFLVIFGSLSVAMAIMAQGNLRAADSALHVSRASSAAQTGLVFGGRRLESEARRWVVKKGVIDNEFGSDLWSGNIAVDGSEVELLPPMGYETTSDPSGLMEALLDAHLADDHSFDAMPGDNLLPEIFNGRRLETKPIQLDQGDGNMYFRLSYELVEDLENETRVRITSTGEDRGITRRISMEFLVTKKIPFAVVSPNRIMIGKNVLVEGPLGTRFGMNPGELNEGNGDPIVMRSDFQYLDEELDEALAEFKELVMEYDVDGDGRLRPNHPEEGQALSGSGGLSDVDGDQYVTEFDLFLEAFDSNSDGRVIWDSERSEDAGISDVVVEFENIDNQLARLIDRAFADRNLDGVVDEMDTQLGYNDGVLDTYDMYAKVRGTLSFAVKESDWDTANGGPWRGVVEGPVLSETDEAPVIFEASEELLRDVTTGMFSNNQDWYRSQTDSTPDLTEQSDSNLGSDPDTEFIPSGSGEWESVPTGSPNPYDWIRRDVYRNMVFTDVLIPRGSNARFENCTFTGTTYVETTTECTHPNWNYLGALDRIEDSDGNVTYEDKFSGLEPAPNPDGSSDIQDTKSWSNNLLFDGCTFIGAIAGDRPAEYTHWRNKLQFTGPTRFYLDPDDADIQDQDDADQILGFINGFSQEQTDYFTRSMMMMPGWSVDVGNFQNEQAEEWESTPVVNLRGVIITGVLDARGTVDVYGTLLMTFRPVENTGPLFYGGSPDQFNTTLGYFGPDDGDLEGTNLDSSSFDGFGEIMLRYNPDSKLPDGIPWPITIEAIPLTYTEGAY
;
A
#
# COMPACT_ATOMS: atom_id res chain seq x y z
N MET A 1 51.70 67.20 0.61
CA MET A 1 52.98 66.49 0.81
C MET A 1 53.45 66.00 -0.56
N ASN A 2 54.59 66.55 -1.01
CA ASN A 2 55.51 66.15 -2.10
C ASN A 2 54.87 65.89 -3.48
N ASP A 3 54.98 66.68 -4.54
CA ASP A 3 55.95 67.66 -5.06
C ASP A 3 57.36 67.11 -5.37
N ILE A 4 57.62 66.76 -6.65
CA ILE A 4 58.96 66.73 -7.26
C ILE A 4 58.87 67.15 -8.74
N GLN A 5 59.49 68.30 -9.03
CA GLN A 5 59.83 68.85 -10.35
C GLN A 5 61.11 68.22 -10.95
N PRO A 6 61.33 68.32 -12.29
CA PRO A 6 62.48 67.75 -12.99
C PRO A 6 63.70 68.70 -13.06
N LYS A 7 64.89 68.14 -13.34
CA LYS A 7 66.15 68.87 -13.51
C LYS A 7 66.56 69.04 -14.98
N ASP A 8 67.07 70.23 -15.25
CA ASP A 8 67.63 70.78 -16.48
C ASP A 8 69.02 70.25 -16.89
N SER A 9 69.33 70.55 -18.16
CA SER A 9 70.62 71.05 -18.71
C SER A 9 71.58 70.08 -19.40
N CYS A 10 71.87 70.34 -20.69
CA CYS A 10 73.16 70.91 -21.13
C CYS A 10 73.19 71.19 -22.66
N GLN A 11 73.59 72.44 -23.01
CA GLN A 11 74.15 72.89 -24.30
C GLN A 11 75.59 72.31 -24.44
N ASN A 12 76.32 72.17 -25.55
CA ASN A 12 76.50 72.90 -26.82
C ASN A 12 77.57 72.10 -27.66
N PRO A 13 78.23 72.58 -28.75
CA PRO A 13 77.80 72.66 -30.15
C PRO A 13 78.77 71.97 -31.17
N GLY A 14 78.40 71.89 -32.46
CA GLY A 14 79.38 71.87 -33.56
C GLY A 14 79.08 70.98 -34.77
N GLY A 15 79.10 71.58 -35.97
CA GLY A 15 79.42 70.89 -37.23
C GLY A 15 78.24 70.61 -38.17
N GLN A 16 78.15 71.36 -39.26
CA GLN A 16 77.18 71.21 -40.33
C GLN A 16 77.43 69.96 -41.18
N GLU A 17 76.38 69.17 -41.43
CA GLU A 17 76.20 68.48 -42.70
C GLU A 17 74.73 68.65 -43.14
N GLN A 18 74.55 69.28 -44.30
CA GLN A 18 73.23 69.49 -44.90
C GLN A 18 72.66 68.15 -45.39
N ILE A 19 71.69 67.61 -44.66
CA ILE A 19 70.77 66.59 -45.18
C ILE A 19 69.40 67.25 -45.27
N GLN A 20 68.96 67.56 -46.48
CA GLN A 20 67.57 67.97 -46.72
C GLN A 20 66.63 66.83 -46.29
N PRO A 21 65.74 67.01 -45.28
CA PRO A 21 64.67 66.07 -45.06
C PRO A 21 63.63 66.32 -46.14
N ARG A 22 63.52 65.40 -47.11
CA ARG A 22 62.35 65.31 -47.99
C ARG A 22 61.09 65.32 -47.12
N VAL A 23 60.29 66.37 -47.23
CA VAL A 23 58.98 66.47 -46.58
C VAL A 23 58.05 65.42 -47.20
N ARG A 24 58.04 64.21 -46.64
CA ARG A 24 57.04 63.16 -46.93
C ARG A 24 55.79 63.37 -46.06
N ARG A 25 55.07 64.49 -46.25
CA ARG A 25 53.79 64.75 -45.56
C ARG A 25 52.59 64.01 -46.17
N GLY A 26 52.74 63.39 -47.34
CA GLY A 26 51.66 62.63 -47.99
C GLY A 26 51.47 61.20 -47.48
N ILE A 27 52.55 60.49 -47.12
CA ILE A 27 52.48 59.05 -46.77
C ILE A 27 51.86 58.83 -45.38
N THR A 28 52.13 59.72 -44.41
CA THR A 28 51.57 59.62 -43.05
C THR A 28 50.07 59.91 -43.02
N SER A 29 49.58 60.85 -43.84
CA SER A 29 48.13 61.07 -43.99
C SER A 29 47.41 59.93 -44.68
N VAL A 30 48.04 59.28 -45.68
CA VAL A 30 47.48 58.10 -46.33
C VAL A 30 47.43 56.90 -45.37
N LEU A 31 48.50 56.65 -44.62
CA LEU A 31 48.52 55.60 -43.58
C LEU A 31 47.49 55.88 -42.48
N ALA A 32 47.37 57.13 -42.01
CA ALA A 32 46.37 57.52 -41.02
C ALA A 32 44.94 57.35 -41.54
N MET A 33 44.67 57.70 -42.81
CA MET A 33 43.37 57.43 -43.45
C MET A 33 43.10 55.93 -43.58
N MET A 34 44.09 55.13 -43.98
CA MET A 34 43.94 53.68 -44.08
C MET A 34 43.67 53.05 -42.72
N PHE A 35 44.38 53.47 -41.67
CA PHE A 35 44.11 53.01 -40.30
C PHE A 35 42.71 53.43 -39.82
N LEU A 36 42.28 54.66 -40.08
CA LEU A 36 40.91 55.11 -39.76
C LEU A 36 39.84 54.27 -40.46
N VAL A 37 40.04 53.94 -41.74
CA VAL A 37 39.13 53.07 -42.49
C VAL A 37 39.12 51.66 -41.92
N ILE A 38 40.29 51.07 -41.61
CA ILE A 38 40.40 49.71 -41.06
C ILE A 38 39.76 49.64 -39.66
N PHE A 39 40.10 50.56 -38.76
CA PHE A 39 39.51 50.61 -37.41
C PHE A 39 38.03 50.93 -37.46
N GLY A 40 37.58 51.79 -38.37
CA GLY A 40 36.16 52.05 -38.62
C GLY A 40 35.42 50.79 -39.06
N SER A 41 35.97 50.04 -40.05
CA SER A 41 35.37 48.78 -40.51
C SER A 41 35.37 47.68 -39.44
N LEU A 42 36.42 47.59 -38.63
CA LEU A 42 36.52 46.60 -37.56
C LEU A 42 35.52 46.90 -36.43
N SER A 43 35.38 48.18 -36.07
CA SER A 43 34.41 48.63 -35.06
C SER A 43 32.98 48.34 -35.51
N VAL A 44 32.66 48.58 -36.79
CA VAL A 44 31.35 48.24 -37.37
C VAL A 44 31.13 46.72 -37.38
N ALA A 45 32.13 45.93 -37.77
CA ALA A 45 32.03 44.47 -37.74
C ALA A 45 31.83 43.90 -36.33
N MET A 46 32.56 44.42 -35.33
CA MET A 46 32.38 44.04 -33.93
C MET A 46 31.01 44.47 -33.40
N ALA A 47 30.51 45.64 -33.77
CA ALA A 47 29.16 46.08 -33.41
C ALA A 47 28.07 45.16 -33.99
N ILE A 48 28.22 44.72 -35.24
CA ILE A 48 27.31 43.76 -35.87
C ILE A 48 27.38 42.40 -35.18
N MET A 49 28.57 41.88 -34.87
CA MET A 49 28.71 40.62 -34.12
C MET A 49 28.13 40.73 -32.71
N ALA A 50 28.38 41.83 -31.99
CA ALA A 50 27.81 42.06 -30.66
C ALA A 50 26.28 42.13 -30.72
N GLN A 51 25.70 42.80 -31.73
CA GLN A 51 24.25 42.83 -31.94
C GLN A 51 23.69 41.45 -32.30
N GLY A 52 24.43 40.65 -33.07
CA GLY A 52 24.10 39.26 -33.36
C GLY A 52 24.08 38.40 -32.09
N ASN A 53 25.12 38.49 -31.26
CA ASN A 53 25.23 37.76 -30.00
C ASN A 53 24.13 38.17 -29.01
N LEU A 54 23.83 39.47 -28.90
CA LEU A 54 22.74 39.96 -28.03
C LEU A 54 21.38 39.42 -28.46
N ARG A 55 21.08 39.42 -29.77
CA ARG A 55 19.83 38.86 -30.29
C ARG A 55 19.75 37.34 -30.08
N ALA A 56 20.86 36.62 -30.25
CA ALA A 56 20.91 35.19 -30.01
C ALA A 56 20.70 34.86 -28.53
N ALA A 57 21.34 35.61 -27.63
CA ALA A 57 21.15 35.46 -26.18
C ALA A 57 19.72 35.79 -25.74
N ASP A 58 19.14 36.87 -26.25
CA ASP A 58 17.75 37.27 -26.01
C ASP A 58 16.77 36.19 -26.49
N SER A 59 16.98 35.66 -27.71
CA SER A 59 16.17 34.57 -28.24
C SER A 59 16.29 33.28 -27.42
N ALA A 60 17.50 32.95 -26.97
CA ALA A 60 17.74 31.77 -26.12
C ALA A 60 17.06 31.90 -24.75
N LEU A 61 17.07 33.11 -24.17
CA LEU A 61 16.39 33.40 -22.91
C LEU A 61 14.86 33.26 -23.06
N HIS A 62 14.28 33.82 -24.12
CA HIS A 62 12.86 33.69 -24.43
C HIS A 62 12.44 32.24 -24.71
N VAL A 63 13.28 31.47 -25.40
CA VAL A 63 13.08 30.02 -25.58
C VAL A 63 13.06 29.29 -24.24
N SER A 64 14.00 29.59 -23.34
CA SER A 64 14.07 28.98 -22.01
C SER A 64 12.83 29.34 -21.17
N ARG A 65 12.41 30.60 -21.18
CA ARG A 65 11.21 31.06 -20.44
C ARG A 65 9.94 30.43 -20.98
N ALA A 66 9.77 30.34 -22.30
CA ALA A 66 8.63 29.64 -22.91
C ALA A 66 8.60 28.15 -22.54
N SER A 67 9.77 27.50 -22.44
CA SER A 67 9.88 26.10 -21.98
C SER A 67 9.51 25.96 -20.50
N SER A 68 10.02 26.82 -19.62
CA SER A 68 9.64 26.84 -18.19
C SER A 68 8.15 27.13 -18.00
N ALA A 69 7.57 28.01 -18.82
CA ALA A 69 6.13 28.28 -18.81
C ALA A 69 5.32 27.03 -19.21
N ALA A 70 5.77 26.33 -20.25
CA ALA A 70 5.14 25.08 -20.68
C ALA A 70 5.20 24.02 -19.56
N GLN A 71 6.36 23.82 -18.93
CA GLN A 71 6.56 22.89 -17.81
C GLN A 71 5.67 23.23 -16.61
N THR A 72 5.63 24.50 -16.23
CA THR A 72 4.75 24.99 -15.15
C THR A 72 3.28 24.70 -15.47
N GLY A 73 2.87 24.96 -16.71
CA GLY A 73 1.51 24.66 -17.14
C GLY A 73 1.17 23.17 -17.12
N LEU A 74 2.12 22.28 -17.45
CA LEU A 74 1.88 20.84 -17.39
C LEU A 74 1.67 20.37 -15.94
N VAL A 75 2.49 20.84 -15.00
CA VAL A 75 2.32 20.54 -13.56
C VAL A 75 1.00 21.12 -13.03
N PHE A 76 0.67 22.37 -13.39
CA PHE A 76 -0.59 22.99 -13.00
C PHE A 76 -1.80 22.23 -13.55
N GLY A 77 -1.75 21.85 -14.82
CA GLY A 77 -2.82 21.08 -15.46
C GLY A 77 -3.00 19.70 -14.85
N GLY A 78 -1.91 19.00 -14.53
CA GLY A 78 -1.95 17.71 -13.84
C GLY A 78 -2.61 17.82 -12.47
N ARG A 79 -2.17 18.76 -11.63
CA ARG A 79 -2.77 19.00 -10.29
C ARG A 79 -4.24 19.40 -10.37
N ARG A 80 -4.61 20.17 -11.39
CA ARG A 80 -6.02 20.54 -11.60
C ARG A 80 -6.86 19.33 -11.99
N LEU A 81 -6.38 18.51 -12.93
CA LEU A 81 -7.03 17.26 -13.31
C LEU A 81 -7.21 16.33 -12.11
N GLU A 82 -6.17 16.16 -11.30
CA GLU A 82 -6.20 15.36 -10.08
C GLU A 82 -7.23 15.90 -9.06
N SER A 83 -7.21 17.20 -8.78
CA SER A 83 -8.15 17.84 -7.85
C SER A 83 -9.61 17.68 -8.30
N GLU A 84 -9.89 17.85 -9.59
CA GLU A 84 -11.26 17.69 -10.10
C GLU A 84 -11.69 16.23 -10.21
N ALA A 85 -10.77 15.32 -10.52
CA ALA A 85 -11.03 13.88 -10.58
C ALA A 85 -11.34 13.29 -9.21
N ARG A 86 -10.62 13.70 -8.14
CA ARG A 86 -10.86 13.22 -6.76
C ARG A 86 -12.26 13.49 -6.24
N ARG A 87 -12.98 14.44 -6.83
CA ARG A 87 -14.38 14.71 -6.49
C ARG A 87 -15.32 13.58 -6.91
N TRP A 88 -14.92 12.77 -7.89
CA TRP A 88 -15.72 11.67 -8.41
C TRP A 88 -15.42 10.42 -7.62
N VAL A 89 -16.38 10.00 -6.79
CA VAL A 89 -16.31 8.78 -6.01
C VAL A 89 -17.09 7.71 -6.75
N VAL A 90 -16.43 6.63 -7.14
CA VAL A 90 -17.03 5.60 -8.00
C VAL A 90 -16.93 4.21 -7.39
N LYS A 91 -17.96 3.40 -7.57
CA LYS A 91 -17.96 1.99 -7.15
C LYS A 91 -17.20 1.09 -8.10
N LYS A 92 -17.14 1.42 -9.39
CA LYS A 92 -16.41 0.62 -10.39
C LYS A 92 -14.94 0.48 -9.97
N GLY A 93 -14.44 -0.75 -9.91
CA GLY A 93 -13.10 -1.12 -9.47
C GLY A 93 -12.03 -0.71 -10.48
N VAL A 94 -12.27 -1.01 -11.76
CA VAL A 94 -11.37 -0.73 -12.87
C VAL A 94 -11.98 0.29 -13.81
N ILE A 95 -11.26 1.38 -14.09
CA ILE A 95 -11.71 2.48 -14.95
C ILE A 95 -11.35 2.18 -16.41
N ASP A 96 -12.14 1.32 -17.04
CA ASP A 96 -11.99 0.98 -18.45
C ASP A 96 -12.37 2.14 -19.41
N ASN A 97 -11.98 2.00 -20.68
CA ASN A 97 -12.23 3.00 -21.73
C ASN A 97 -13.70 3.42 -21.86
N GLU A 98 -14.65 2.50 -21.71
CA GLU A 98 -16.07 2.80 -21.84
C GLU A 98 -16.53 3.69 -20.69
N PHE A 99 -16.30 3.26 -19.45
CA PHE A 99 -16.68 4.03 -18.27
C PHE A 99 -15.93 5.35 -18.18
N GLY A 100 -14.63 5.37 -18.49
CA GLY A 100 -13.83 6.59 -18.48
C GLY A 100 -14.25 7.59 -19.56
N SER A 101 -14.65 7.13 -20.75
CA SER A 101 -15.23 8.00 -21.77
C SER A 101 -16.56 8.60 -21.33
N ASP A 102 -17.42 7.81 -20.68
CA ASP A 102 -18.71 8.29 -20.16
C ASP A 102 -18.54 9.27 -18.99
N LEU A 103 -17.60 9.00 -18.09
CA LEU A 103 -17.20 9.92 -17.02
C LEU A 103 -16.62 11.23 -17.59
N TRP A 104 -15.76 11.14 -18.60
CA TRP A 104 -15.14 12.30 -19.23
C TRP A 104 -16.17 13.21 -19.90
N SER A 105 -17.09 12.60 -20.67
CA SER A 105 -18.08 13.31 -21.48
C SER A 105 -19.37 13.67 -20.75
N GLY A 106 -19.60 13.11 -19.56
CA GLY A 106 -20.77 13.35 -18.72
C GLY A 106 -22.00 12.54 -19.13
N ASN A 107 -21.79 11.38 -19.74
CA ASN A 107 -22.85 10.41 -20.05
C ASN A 107 -23.14 9.44 -18.90
N ILE A 108 -22.55 9.68 -17.73
CA ILE A 108 -22.75 8.88 -16.52
C ILE A 108 -23.84 9.47 -15.63
N ALA A 109 -24.65 8.62 -15.01
CA ALA A 109 -25.64 9.05 -14.04
C ALA A 109 -24.97 9.29 -12.67
N VAL A 110 -25.03 10.53 -12.18
CA VAL A 110 -24.64 10.87 -10.80
C VAL A 110 -25.88 10.72 -9.91
N ASP A 111 -26.08 9.52 -9.39
CA ASP A 111 -27.26 9.16 -8.60
C ASP A 111 -26.96 8.87 -7.13
N GLY A 112 -25.69 8.97 -6.72
CA GLY A 112 -25.20 8.64 -5.37
C GLY A 112 -25.18 7.15 -5.06
N SER A 113 -25.60 6.30 -6.00
CA SER A 113 -25.58 4.85 -5.85
C SER A 113 -24.34 4.24 -6.49
N GLU A 114 -23.98 4.61 -7.72
CA GLU A 114 -22.78 4.12 -8.43
C GLU A 114 -21.67 5.18 -8.51
N VAL A 115 -22.08 6.43 -8.64
CA VAL A 115 -21.21 7.61 -8.69
C VAL A 115 -21.74 8.68 -7.75
N GLU A 116 -20.89 9.11 -6.84
CA GLU A 116 -21.08 10.25 -5.95
C GLU A 116 -20.13 11.37 -6.38
N LEU A 117 -20.62 12.61 -6.39
CA LEU A 117 -19.82 13.79 -6.69
C LEU A 117 -19.68 14.66 -5.44
N LEU A 118 -18.44 14.89 -5.02
CA LEU A 118 -18.09 15.78 -3.93
C LEU A 118 -18.06 17.25 -4.39
N PRO A 119 -18.34 18.20 -3.47
CA PRO A 119 -18.29 19.62 -3.78
C PRO A 119 -16.89 20.06 -4.22
N PRO A 120 -16.78 21.09 -5.09
CA PRO A 120 -15.49 21.63 -5.48
C PRO A 120 -14.77 22.29 -4.30
N MET A 121 -13.44 22.18 -4.30
CA MET A 121 -12.59 22.82 -3.30
C MET A 121 -12.14 24.22 -3.77
N GLY A 122 -12.42 25.24 -2.95
CA GLY A 122 -11.90 26.59 -3.17
C GLY A 122 -12.70 27.47 -4.15
N TYR A 123 -13.79 26.95 -4.74
CA TYR A 123 -14.72 27.73 -5.55
C TYR A 123 -16.16 27.19 -5.44
N GLU A 124 -17.15 27.97 -5.89
CA GLU A 124 -18.56 27.58 -5.90
C GLU A 124 -19.07 27.49 -7.34
N THR A 125 -19.88 26.47 -7.64
CA THR A 125 -20.57 26.33 -8.93
C THR A 125 -22.07 26.56 -8.77
N THR A 126 -22.74 26.95 -9.86
CA THR A 126 -24.21 27.14 -9.86
C THR A 126 -24.98 25.83 -10.07
N SER A 127 -24.30 24.82 -10.58
CA SER A 127 -24.82 23.49 -10.88
C SER A 127 -23.70 22.47 -10.77
N ASP A 128 -24.06 21.21 -10.55
CA ASP A 128 -23.11 20.11 -10.57
C ASP A 128 -22.70 19.81 -12.04
N PRO A 129 -21.40 19.58 -12.30
CA PRO A 129 -20.92 19.18 -13.62
C PRO A 129 -21.46 17.79 -14.00
N SER A 130 -21.78 17.63 -15.28
CA SER A 130 -22.24 16.34 -15.83
C SER A 130 -21.12 15.32 -15.97
N GLY A 131 -19.87 15.76 -16.16
CA GLY A 131 -18.68 14.92 -16.31
C GLY A 131 -17.37 15.64 -15.96
N LEU A 132 -16.26 14.91 -15.97
CA LEU A 132 -14.95 15.43 -15.55
C LEU A 132 -14.50 16.63 -16.40
N MET A 133 -14.84 16.65 -17.68
CA MET A 133 -14.52 17.77 -18.57
C MET A 133 -15.29 19.05 -18.24
N GLU A 134 -16.55 18.95 -17.80
CA GLU A 134 -17.33 20.11 -17.31
C GLU A 134 -16.83 20.55 -15.93
N ALA A 135 -16.43 19.63 -15.06
CA ALA A 135 -15.81 19.97 -13.77
C ALA A 135 -14.52 20.80 -13.97
N LEU A 136 -13.67 20.39 -14.91
CA LEU A 136 -12.48 21.15 -15.31
C LEU A 136 -12.85 22.51 -15.91
N LEU A 137 -13.87 22.56 -16.77
CA LEU A 137 -14.37 23.81 -17.36
C LEU A 137 -14.74 24.81 -16.25
N ASP A 138 -15.53 24.37 -15.27
CA ASP A 138 -15.97 25.17 -14.13
C ASP A 138 -14.79 25.67 -13.29
N ALA A 139 -13.80 24.80 -13.02
CA ALA A 139 -12.61 25.19 -12.28
C ALA A 139 -11.79 26.27 -13.01
N HIS A 140 -11.62 26.16 -14.33
CA HIS A 140 -10.93 27.18 -15.13
C HIS A 140 -11.73 28.47 -15.29
N LEU A 141 -13.07 28.40 -15.23
CA LEU A 141 -13.94 29.59 -15.22
C LEU A 141 -13.89 30.34 -13.88
N ALA A 142 -13.64 29.64 -12.78
CA ALA A 142 -13.48 30.22 -11.45
C ALA A 142 -12.11 30.88 -11.22
N ASP A 143 -11.11 30.58 -12.05
CA ASP A 143 -9.75 31.09 -11.90
C ASP A 143 -9.58 32.56 -12.32
N ASP A 144 -9.02 33.38 -11.41
CA ASP A 144 -8.76 34.81 -11.62
C ASP A 144 -7.48 35.13 -12.44
N HIS A 145 -6.64 34.13 -12.72
CA HIS A 145 -5.33 34.31 -13.38
C HIS A 145 -5.39 34.20 -14.91
N SER A 146 -6.57 33.94 -15.46
CA SER A 146 -6.79 33.79 -16.90
C SER A 146 -7.00 35.14 -17.58
N PHE A 147 -6.57 35.27 -18.85
CA PHE A 147 -6.72 36.49 -19.63
C PHE A 147 -6.82 36.24 -21.13
N ASP A 148 -7.18 37.29 -21.89
CA ASP A 148 -7.28 37.23 -23.34
C ASP A 148 -5.95 37.71 -23.98
N ALA A 149 -5.06 36.79 -24.35
CA ALA A 149 -3.76 37.11 -24.95
C ALA A 149 -3.88 37.41 -26.45
N MET A 150 -4.74 36.67 -27.15
CA MET A 150 -5.00 36.76 -28.59
C MET A 150 -6.49 36.91 -28.90
N PRO A 151 -6.85 37.45 -30.08
CA PRO A 151 -8.24 37.46 -30.54
C PRO A 151 -8.82 36.04 -30.60
N GLY A 152 -9.96 35.82 -29.91
CA GLY A 152 -10.62 34.52 -29.81
C GLY A 152 -10.54 33.89 -28.41
N ASP A 153 -9.58 34.28 -27.58
CA ASP A 153 -9.42 33.73 -26.22
C ASP A 153 -10.59 34.08 -25.30
N ASN A 154 -11.36 35.12 -25.64
CA ASN A 154 -12.57 35.51 -24.94
C ASN A 154 -13.73 34.49 -25.07
N LEU A 155 -13.60 33.50 -25.96
CA LEU A 155 -14.54 32.39 -26.13
C LEU A 155 -14.15 31.15 -25.32
N LEU A 156 -12.92 31.12 -24.79
CA LEU A 156 -12.41 30.03 -23.96
C LEU A 156 -12.74 30.28 -22.48
N PRO A 157 -12.67 29.26 -21.60
CA PRO A 157 -12.50 27.84 -21.94
C PRO A 157 -13.71 27.27 -22.70
N GLU A 158 -13.47 26.35 -23.64
CA GLU A 158 -14.51 25.74 -24.50
C GLU A 158 -14.26 24.23 -24.70
N ILE A 159 -15.36 23.46 -24.73
CA ILE A 159 -15.35 22.03 -25.02
C ILE A 159 -15.55 21.80 -26.53
N PHE A 160 -14.60 21.11 -27.15
CA PHE A 160 -14.61 20.75 -28.57
C PHE A 160 -14.97 19.28 -28.76
N ASN A 161 -16.02 19.04 -29.56
CA ASN A 161 -16.49 17.70 -29.98
C ASN A 161 -16.75 16.72 -28.82
N GLY A 162 -16.96 17.21 -27.59
CA GLY A 162 -17.15 16.36 -26.40
C GLY A 162 -15.92 15.54 -26.01
N ARG A 163 -14.72 15.85 -26.54
CA ARG A 163 -13.49 15.08 -26.28
C ARG A 163 -12.34 15.92 -25.75
N ARG A 164 -12.35 17.22 -26.00
CA ARG A 164 -11.23 18.10 -25.72
C ARG A 164 -11.69 19.40 -25.07
N LEU A 165 -11.02 19.81 -24.01
CA LEU A 165 -11.19 21.11 -23.36
C LEU A 165 -9.98 21.98 -23.69
N GLU A 166 -10.20 23.17 -24.26
CA GLU A 166 -9.15 24.19 -24.38
C GLU A 166 -9.38 25.31 -23.36
N THR A 167 -8.31 25.74 -22.68
CA THR A 167 -8.40 26.77 -21.64
C THR A 167 -7.96 28.14 -22.16
N LYS A 168 -8.35 29.19 -21.42
CA LYS A 168 -7.74 30.51 -21.59
C LYS A 168 -6.23 30.48 -21.26
N PRO A 169 -5.44 31.40 -21.83
CA PRO A 169 -4.10 31.73 -21.35
C PRO A 169 -4.08 32.06 -19.86
N ILE A 170 -3.10 31.52 -19.12
CA ILE A 170 -2.87 31.79 -17.70
C ILE A 170 -1.52 32.50 -17.56
N GLN A 171 -1.53 33.69 -16.94
CA GLN A 171 -0.31 34.49 -16.73
C GLN A 171 0.57 33.86 -15.65
N LEU A 172 1.89 33.88 -15.85
CA LEU A 172 2.85 33.47 -14.83
C LEU A 172 3.25 34.62 -13.89
N ASP A 173 3.18 35.85 -14.39
CA ASP A 173 3.44 37.06 -13.60
C ASP A 173 2.25 38.02 -13.75
N GLN A 174 1.70 38.47 -12.61
CA GLN A 174 0.60 39.43 -12.62
C GLN A 174 0.98 40.71 -13.37
N GLY A 175 0.25 41.00 -14.45
CA GLY A 175 0.45 42.20 -15.25
C GLY A 175 1.51 42.07 -16.36
N ASP A 176 2.19 40.94 -16.49
CA ASP A 176 3.03 40.62 -17.66
C ASP A 176 2.28 39.68 -18.61
N GLY A 177 1.54 40.27 -19.55
CA GLY A 177 0.84 39.52 -20.61
C GLY A 177 1.75 38.91 -21.67
N ASN A 178 3.08 39.01 -21.54
CA ASN A 178 4.01 38.43 -22.52
C ASN A 178 4.42 37.00 -22.20
N MET A 179 4.27 36.56 -20.94
CA MET A 179 4.69 35.23 -20.49
C MET A 179 3.52 34.49 -19.86
N TYR A 180 3.08 33.41 -20.51
CA TYR A 180 1.90 32.67 -20.12
C TYR A 180 1.96 31.23 -20.62
N PHE A 181 1.06 30.38 -20.14
CA PHE A 181 0.82 29.05 -20.72
C PHE A 181 -0.65 28.86 -21.06
N ARG A 182 -0.93 27.94 -21.99
CA ARG A 182 -2.27 27.52 -22.37
C ARG A 182 -2.37 26.00 -22.26
N LEU A 183 -3.49 25.52 -21.73
CA LEU A 183 -3.74 24.11 -21.53
C LEU A 183 -4.78 23.58 -22.49
N SER A 184 -4.60 22.33 -22.87
CA SER A 184 -5.60 21.51 -23.55
C SER A 184 -5.64 20.15 -22.87
N TYR A 185 -6.82 19.67 -22.55
CA TYR A 185 -7.06 18.33 -22.02
C TYR A 185 -7.81 17.52 -23.08
N GLU A 186 -7.35 16.33 -23.41
CA GLU A 186 -7.93 15.52 -24.49
C GLU A 186 -7.93 14.04 -24.11
N LEU A 187 -9.08 13.38 -24.25
CA LEU A 187 -9.18 11.92 -24.06
C LEU A 187 -8.47 11.18 -25.20
N VAL A 188 -7.52 10.32 -24.85
CA VAL A 188 -6.75 9.50 -25.78
C VAL A 188 -7.48 8.19 -26.03
N GLU A 189 -7.48 7.72 -27.29
CA GLU A 189 -7.93 6.35 -27.59
C GLU A 189 -6.77 5.39 -27.32
N ASP A 190 -6.98 4.49 -26.36
CA ASP A 190 -5.99 3.50 -25.97
C ASP A 190 -6.42 2.08 -26.34
N LEU A 191 -5.44 1.23 -26.68
CA LEU A 191 -5.67 -0.15 -27.13
C LEU A 191 -5.66 -1.16 -25.97
N GLU A 192 -5.21 -0.76 -24.78
CA GLU A 192 -5.06 -1.59 -23.58
C GLU A 192 -6.28 -1.48 -22.65
N ASN A 193 -7.37 -0.88 -23.14
CA ASN A 193 -8.61 -0.64 -22.40
C ASN A 193 -8.47 0.35 -21.23
N GLU A 194 -7.45 1.20 -21.23
CA GLU A 194 -7.18 2.17 -20.18
C GLU A 194 -7.67 3.58 -20.50
N THR A 195 -8.26 4.25 -19.51
CA THR A 195 -8.69 5.65 -19.69
C THR A 195 -7.52 6.61 -19.51
N ARG A 196 -7.05 7.22 -20.60
CA ARG A 196 -5.93 8.18 -20.58
C ARG A 196 -6.35 9.58 -21.02
N VAL A 197 -5.92 10.60 -20.27
CA VAL A 197 -6.12 12.02 -20.60
C VAL A 197 -4.77 12.65 -20.92
N ARG A 198 -4.62 13.17 -22.14
CA ARG A 198 -3.45 13.94 -22.55
C ARG A 198 -3.61 15.39 -22.16
N ILE A 199 -2.65 15.90 -21.40
CA ILE A 199 -2.52 17.33 -21.13
C ILE A 199 -1.45 17.90 -22.05
N THR A 200 -1.82 18.91 -22.83
CA THR A 200 -0.88 19.68 -23.65
C THR A 200 -0.74 21.07 -23.07
N SER A 201 0.49 21.44 -22.69
CA SER A 201 0.83 22.79 -22.24
C SER A 201 1.62 23.52 -23.32
N THR A 202 1.11 24.67 -23.75
CA THR A 202 1.80 25.57 -24.68
C THR A 202 2.22 26.83 -23.94
N GLY A 203 3.51 26.93 -23.60
CA GLY A 203 4.11 28.12 -23.02
C GLY A 203 4.50 29.14 -24.09
N GLU A 204 4.30 30.42 -23.82
CA GLU A 204 4.69 31.53 -24.68
C GLU A 204 5.54 32.54 -23.90
N ASP A 205 6.60 33.07 -24.54
CA ASP A 205 7.26 34.31 -24.15
C ASP A 205 7.48 35.19 -25.39
N ARG A 206 6.79 36.33 -25.48
CA ARG A 206 6.93 37.34 -26.55
C ARG A 206 6.86 36.75 -27.98
N GLY A 207 5.90 35.86 -28.23
CA GLY A 207 5.68 35.22 -29.53
C GLY A 207 6.60 34.03 -29.83
N ILE A 208 7.48 33.63 -28.91
CA ILE A 208 8.15 32.32 -28.95
C ILE A 208 7.30 31.33 -28.18
N THR A 209 6.95 30.21 -28.81
CA THR A 209 6.13 29.16 -28.19
C THR A 209 6.93 27.88 -27.99
N ARG A 210 6.63 27.19 -26.89
CA ARG A 210 7.06 25.83 -26.61
C ARG A 210 5.86 25.01 -26.21
N ARG A 211 5.74 23.82 -26.80
CA ARG A 211 4.66 22.89 -26.51
C ARG A 211 5.26 21.63 -25.92
N ILE A 212 4.67 21.18 -24.83
CA ILE A 212 4.94 19.89 -24.22
C ILE A 212 3.62 19.19 -23.95
N SER A 213 3.63 17.87 -23.95
CA SER A 213 2.47 17.05 -23.59
C SER A 213 2.88 15.82 -22.80
N MET A 214 1.96 15.35 -21.97
CA MET A 214 2.07 14.09 -21.22
C MET A 214 0.68 13.51 -21.04
N GLU A 215 0.60 12.19 -20.97
CA GLU A 215 -0.64 11.46 -20.70
C GLU A 215 -0.73 11.12 -19.22
N PHE A 216 -1.96 11.10 -18.74
CA PHE A 216 -2.31 10.78 -17.37
C PHE A 216 -3.34 9.66 -17.37
N LEU A 217 -3.08 8.61 -16.61
CA LEU A 217 -4.01 7.51 -16.39
C LEU A 217 -5.10 7.96 -15.42
N VAL A 218 -6.36 7.72 -15.79
CA VAL A 218 -7.52 7.88 -14.91
C VAL A 218 -7.85 6.51 -14.35
N THR A 219 -7.62 6.32 -13.06
CA THR A 219 -7.77 5.01 -12.39
C THR A 219 -8.42 5.16 -11.01
N LYS A 220 -8.60 4.06 -10.29
CA LYS A 220 -9.05 4.04 -8.90
C LYS A 220 -8.06 3.21 -8.10
N LYS A 221 -7.49 3.80 -7.05
CA LYS A 221 -6.56 3.15 -6.13
C LYS A 221 -7.02 3.36 -4.69
N ILE A 222 -6.80 2.37 -3.85
CA ILE A 222 -6.94 2.50 -2.40
C ILE A 222 -5.51 2.59 -1.87
N PRO A 223 -5.02 3.78 -1.48
CA PRO A 223 -3.61 4.00 -1.17
C PRO A 223 -3.26 3.49 0.24
N PHE A 224 -3.57 2.22 0.51
CA PHE A 224 -3.37 1.58 1.81
C PHE A 224 -3.03 0.09 1.63
N ALA A 225 -2.09 -0.38 2.44
CA ALA A 225 -1.84 -1.80 2.66
C ALA A 225 -2.97 -2.42 3.51
N VAL A 226 -3.50 -1.70 4.49
CA VAL A 226 -4.64 -2.14 5.31
C VAL A 226 -5.64 -1.00 5.49
N VAL A 227 -6.92 -1.29 5.25
CA VAL A 227 -8.04 -0.46 5.70
C VAL A 227 -8.93 -1.31 6.58
N SER A 228 -9.09 -0.90 7.84
CA SER A 228 -9.94 -1.62 8.79
C SER A 228 -10.93 -0.70 9.55
N PRO A 229 -12.20 -1.10 9.70
CA PRO A 229 -13.12 -0.46 10.63
C PRO A 229 -13.03 -1.05 12.05
N ASN A 230 -12.31 -2.16 12.26
CA ASN A 230 -11.97 -2.71 13.56
C ASN A 230 -10.52 -2.32 13.96
N ARG A 231 -10.08 -2.70 15.16
CA ARG A 231 -8.70 -2.42 15.61
C ARG A 231 -7.69 -3.28 14.85
N ILE A 232 -6.52 -2.71 14.58
CA ILE A 232 -5.40 -3.40 13.91
C ILE A 232 -4.39 -3.83 14.97
N MET A 233 -3.84 -5.03 14.87
CA MET A 233 -2.78 -5.54 15.74
C MET A 233 -1.61 -6.02 14.88
N ILE A 234 -0.43 -5.40 15.05
CA ILE A 234 0.82 -5.72 14.34
C ILE A 234 1.85 -6.25 15.36
N GLY A 235 2.10 -7.54 15.32
CA GLY A 235 2.93 -8.23 16.30
C GLY A 235 4.43 -8.13 16.00
N LYS A 236 5.19 -8.98 16.69
CA LYS A 236 6.59 -9.27 16.37
C LYS A 236 6.69 -10.10 15.07
N ASN A 237 7.79 -9.90 14.34
CA ASN A 237 8.12 -10.46 13.04
C ASN A 237 7.08 -10.09 11.97
N VAL A 238 6.65 -8.83 11.97
CA VAL A 238 5.73 -8.28 10.97
C VAL A 238 6.27 -7.00 10.38
N LEU A 239 6.51 -7.00 9.07
CA LEU A 239 6.88 -5.81 8.30
C LEU A 239 5.76 -5.39 7.36
N VAL A 240 5.52 -4.08 7.30
CA VAL A 240 4.51 -3.49 6.43
C VAL A 240 5.16 -2.47 5.50
N GLU A 241 5.06 -2.69 4.20
CA GLU A 241 5.39 -1.72 3.15
C GLU A 241 4.09 -1.14 2.59
N GLY A 242 3.72 0.06 3.03
CA GLY A 242 2.56 0.81 2.57
C GLY A 242 1.77 1.43 3.71
N PRO A 243 0.85 2.37 3.41
CA PRO A 243 0.08 3.07 4.44
C PRO A 243 -0.91 2.16 5.17
N LEU A 244 -1.14 2.43 6.45
CA LEU A 244 -2.13 1.74 7.30
C LEU A 244 -3.25 2.70 7.68
N GLY A 245 -4.50 2.24 7.60
CA GLY A 245 -5.67 3.06 7.88
C GLY A 245 -6.68 2.36 8.79
N THR A 246 -7.07 3.00 9.89
CA THR A 246 -8.17 2.50 10.74
C THR A 246 -9.21 3.57 11.12
N ARG A 247 -10.48 3.15 11.10
CA ARG A 247 -11.63 3.95 11.54
C ARG A 247 -12.12 3.59 12.96
N PHE A 248 -11.42 2.69 13.64
CA PHE A 248 -11.70 2.35 15.02
C PHE A 248 -11.42 3.53 15.95
N GLY A 249 -12.24 3.69 16.99
CA GLY A 249 -12.20 4.81 17.93
C GLY A 249 -13.20 5.92 17.63
N MET A 250 -13.91 5.86 16.50
CA MET A 250 -14.91 6.86 16.11
C MET A 250 -16.28 6.65 16.78
N ASN A 251 -16.59 5.43 17.24
CA ASN A 251 -17.87 5.14 17.88
C ASN A 251 -17.75 5.02 19.42
N PRO A 252 -18.86 5.27 20.15
CA PRO A 252 -18.90 5.03 21.59
C PRO A 252 -18.53 3.59 21.95
N GLY A 253 -17.68 3.43 22.96
CA GLY A 253 -17.25 2.11 23.46
C GLY A 253 -16.06 1.48 22.73
N GLU A 254 -15.62 2.06 21.61
CA GLU A 254 -14.41 1.57 20.90
C GLU A 254 -13.14 1.93 21.69
N LEU A 255 -12.98 3.19 22.11
CA LEU A 255 -11.85 3.62 22.95
C LEU A 255 -12.08 3.30 24.43
N ASN A 256 -11.11 2.64 25.08
CA ASN A 256 -11.14 2.33 26.51
C ASN A 256 -9.74 2.04 27.10
N GLU A 257 -9.61 2.09 28.44
CA GLU A 257 -8.34 1.85 29.19
C GLU A 257 -7.81 0.40 29.11
N GLY A 258 -8.58 -0.52 28.55
CA GLY A 258 -8.21 -1.93 28.36
C GLY A 258 -7.47 -2.12 27.04
N ASN A 259 -8.18 -2.59 26.01
CA ASN A 259 -7.62 -2.91 24.69
C ASN A 259 -8.23 -2.04 23.58
N GLY A 260 -8.84 -0.91 23.94
CA GLY A 260 -9.57 -0.02 23.04
C GLY A 260 -8.67 0.89 22.20
N ASP A 261 -7.58 0.35 21.66
CA ASP A 261 -6.63 1.09 20.81
C ASP A 261 -6.95 0.87 19.33
N PRO A 262 -7.00 1.92 18.49
CA PRO A 262 -7.19 1.78 17.04
C PRO A 262 -6.15 0.89 16.38
N ILE A 263 -4.90 0.99 16.81
CA ILE A 263 -3.81 0.10 16.42
C ILE A 263 -2.96 -0.24 17.63
N VAL A 264 -2.46 -1.46 17.66
CA VAL A 264 -1.43 -1.92 18.60
C VAL A 264 -0.27 -2.46 17.79
N MET A 265 0.94 -1.99 18.09
CA MET A 265 2.17 -2.42 17.41
C MET A 265 3.24 -2.76 18.45
N ARG A 266 3.92 -3.89 18.27
CA ARG A 266 4.97 -4.39 19.18
C ARG A 266 6.33 -4.38 18.52
N SER A 267 7.38 -4.06 19.27
CA SER A 267 8.75 -4.14 18.76
C SER A 267 9.11 -5.55 18.25
N ASP A 268 9.83 -5.63 17.13
CA ASP A 268 10.37 -6.91 16.64
C ASP A 268 11.56 -7.41 17.46
N PHE A 269 12.21 -6.52 18.24
CA PHE A 269 13.44 -6.82 18.95
C PHE A 269 13.22 -7.24 20.42
N GLN A 270 11.96 -7.25 20.88
CA GLN A 270 11.61 -7.78 22.20
C GLN A 270 11.83 -9.30 22.27
N TYR A 271 12.13 -9.78 23.48
CA TYR A 271 12.33 -11.20 23.80
C TYR A 271 13.53 -11.85 23.13
N LEU A 272 14.48 -11.06 22.60
CA LEU A 272 15.74 -11.57 22.04
C LEU A 272 16.82 -11.70 23.11
N ASP A 273 16.94 -10.71 24.01
CA ASP A 273 17.89 -10.67 25.13
C ASP A 273 17.36 -9.78 26.27
N GLU A 274 17.65 -10.13 27.52
CA GLU A 274 17.16 -9.40 28.70
C GLU A 274 17.72 -7.97 28.80
N GLU A 275 18.99 -7.73 28.42
CA GLU A 275 19.59 -6.39 28.45
C GLU A 275 19.03 -5.51 27.32
N LEU A 276 18.77 -6.11 26.15
CA LEU A 276 18.09 -5.43 25.05
C LEU A 276 16.65 -5.04 25.40
N ASP A 277 15.90 -5.91 26.06
CA ASP A 277 14.53 -5.61 26.52
C ASP A 277 14.49 -4.41 27.49
N GLU A 278 15.47 -4.30 28.41
CA GLU A 278 15.60 -3.13 29.29
C GLU A 278 15.89 -1.84 28.51
N ALA A 279 16.78 -1.92 27.50
CA ALA A 279 17.11 -0.78 26.64
C ALA A 279 15.92 -0.32 25.77
N LEU A 280 15.18 -1.27 25.19
CA LEU A 280 13.95 -1.00 24.42
C LEU A 280 12.88 -0.32 25.29
N ALA A 281 12.72 -0.75 26.54
CA ALA A 281 11.81 -0.11 27.49
C ALA A 281 12.21 1.33 27.82
N GLU A 282 13.51 1.61 28.00
CA GLU A 282 14.01 2.99 28.19
C GLU A 282 13.79 3.83 26.92
N PHE A 283 14.09 3.29 25.74
CA PHE A 283 13.90 3.98 24.46
C PHE A 283 12.42 4.33 24.21
N LYS A 284 11.51 3.40 24.49
CA LYS A 284 10.06 3.61 24.37
C LYS A 284 9.57 4.80 25.19
N GLU A 285 10.00 4.93 26.45
CA GLU A 285 9.65 6.06 27.31
C GLU A 285 10.17 7.40 26.73
N LEU A 286 11.34 7.40 26.11
CA LEU A 286 11.89 8.58 25.46
C LEU A 286 11.12 8.95 24.19
N VAL A 287 10.75 7.98 23.35
CA VAL A 287 9.90 8.20 22.18
C VAL A 287 8.58 8.83 22.61
N MET A 288 7.91 8.29 23.63
CA MET A 288 6.65 8.83 24.13
C MET A 288 6.72 10.29 24.59
N GLU A 289 7.87 10.74 25.11
CA GLU A 289 8.03 12.11 25.62
C GLU A 289 8.57 13.09 24.57
N TYR A 290 9.42 12.63 23.66
CA TYR A 290 10.21 13.53 22.81
C TYR A 290 9.98 13.39 21.31
N ASP A 291 9.33 12.34 20.82
CA ASP A 291 8.99 12.18 19.39
C ASP A 291 7.95 13.22 18.97
N VAL A 292 8.34 14.13 18.06
CA VAL A 292 7.52 15.29 17.69
C VAL A 292 6.65 15.03 16.47
N ASP A 293 7.14 14.28 15.49
CA ASP A 293 6.39 13.94 14.28
C ASP A 293 5.68 12.59 14.39
N GLY A 294 5.93 11.85 15.47
CA GLY A 294 5.24 10.61 15.76
C GLY A 294 5.75 9.51 14.85
N ASP A 295 7.02 9.48 14.47
CA ASP A 295 7.61 8.49 13.58
C ASP A 295 8.33 7.33 14.32
N GLY A 296 8.41 7.39 15.65
CA GLY A 296 9.01 6.35 16.47
C GLY A 296 10.53 6.34 16.41
N ARG A 297 11.14 7.42 15.92
CA ARG A 297 12.58 7.59 15.77
C ARG A 297 13.00 8.90 16.42
N LEU A 298 14.21 8.94 16.97
CA LEU A 298 14.72 10.16 17.61
C LEU A 298 15.90 10.72 16.84
N ARG A 299 15.80 11.98 16.38
CA ARG A 299 16.89 12.65 15.66
C ARG A 299 17.90 13.27 16.65
N PRO A 300 19.18 12.84 16.66
CA PRO A 300 20.19 13.39 17.58
C PRO A 300 20.41 14.90 17.45
N ASN A 301 20.22 15.46 16.25
CA ASN A 301 20.44 16.87 15.96
C ASN A 301 19.17 17.74 16.07
N HIS A 302 18.00 17.15 16.33
CA HIS A 302 16.75 17.90 16.44
C HIS A 302 16.67 18.59 17.82
N PRO A 303 16.21 19.85 17.91
CA PRO A 303 16.25 20.63 19.15
C PRO A 303 15.38 20.07 20.28
N GLU A 304 14.37 19.25 19.98
CA GLU A 304 13.48 18.63 20.97
C GLU A 304 13.87 17.15 21.18
N GLU A 305 13.73 16.30 20.16
CA GLU A 305 14.15 14.88 20.19
C GLU A 305 15.59 14.65 20.64
N GLY A 306 16.56 15.44 20.15
CA GLY A 306 17.97 15.29 20.52
C GLY A 306 18.25 15.55 22.00
N GLN A 307 17.32 16.18 22.73
CA GLN A 307 17.45 16.34 24.18
C GLN A 307 17.34 14.99 24.90
N ALA A 308 16.48 14.08 24.42
CA ALA A 308 16.31 12.74 24.96
C ALA A 308 17.62 11.95 24.97
N LEU A 309 18.43 12.14 23.92
CA LEU A 309 19.69 11.42 23.69
C LEU A 309 20.87 12.05 24.46
N SER A 310 20.68 13.25 25.02
CA SER A 310 21.73 13.99 25.73
C SER A 310 21.83 13.61 27.22
N GLY A 311 21.96 12.32 27.53
CA GLY A 311 22.11 11.86 28.93
C GLY A 311 21.90 10.36 29.16
N SER A 312 21.26 9.67 28.23
CA SER A 312 21.15 8.22 28.14
C SER A 312 22.49 7.64 27.66
N GLY A 313 23.02 6.64 28.37
CA GLY A 313 24.17 5.88 27.91
C GLY A 313 23.66 4.69 27.10
N GLY A 314 24.14 4.49 25.87
CA GLY A 314 23.74 3.36 25.01
C GLY A 314 22.58 3.65 24.05
N LEU A 315 22.21 4.92 23.82
CA LEU A 315 21.29 5.31 22.75
C LEU A 315 22.07 6.15 21.73
N SER A 316 22.63 5.48 20.73
CA SER A 316 23.37 6.12 19.64
C SER A 316 22.87 5.63 18.28
N ASP A 317 23.06 6.48 17.28
CA ASP A 317 22.89 6.18 15.86
C ASP A 317 24.06 5.27 15.44
N VAL A 318 23.81 3.96 15.41
CA VAL A 318 24.79 2.90 15.14
C VAL A 318 24.89 2.65 13.65
N ASP A 319 23.76 2.64 12.95
CA ASP A 319 23.70 2.40 11.51
C ASP A 319 24.07 3.64 10.65
N GLY A 320 24.08 4.83 11.24
CA GLY A 320 24.49 6.07 10.59
C GLY A 320 23.40 6.74 9.75
N ASP A 321 22.13 6.37 9.93
CA ASP A 321 21.00 6.89 9.18
C ASP A 321 20.49 8.26 9.66
N GLN A 322 21.11 8.82 10.72
CA GLN A 322 20.78 10.08 11.41
C GLN A 322 19.63 10.00 12.41
N TYR A 323 19.13 8.81 12.68
CA TYR A 323 18.11 8.53 13.67
C TYR A 323 18.66 7.57 14.73
N VAL A 324 17.97 7.53 15.86
CA VAL A 324 18.13 6.46 16.85
C VAL A 324 16.82 5.71 16.89
N THR A 325 16.90 4.41 16.69
CA THR A 325 15.77 3.49 16.53
C THR A 325 16.00 2.23 17.37
N GLU A 326 15.00 1.35 17.41
CA GLU A 326 15.13 0.03 18.04
C GLU A 326 16.13 -0.88 17.30
N PHE A 327 16.36 -0.64 15.99
CA PHE A 327 17.33 -1.39 15.20
C PHE A 327 18.77 -1.04 15.58
N ASP A 328 19.04 0.22 15.94
CA ASP A 328 20.35 0.61 16.47
C ASP A 328 20.68 -0.14 17.77
N LEU A 329 19.69 -0.32 18.64
CA LEU A 329 19.84 -1.06 19.89
C LEU A 329 20.06 -2.55 19.63
N PHE A 330 19.37 -3.10 18.63
CA PHE A 330 19.61 -4.47 18.16
C PHE A 330 21.04 -4.63 17.65
N LEU A 331 21.52 -3.73 16.78
CA LEU A 331 22.88 -3.77 16.27
C LEU A 331 23.90 -3.63 17.41
N GLU A 332 23.71 -2.70 18.35
CA GLU A 332 24.61 -2.55 19.51
C GLU A 332 24.64 -3.79 20.41
N ALA A 333 23.51 -4.50 20.54
CA ALA A 333 23.41 -5.70 21.37
C ALA A 333 24.10 -6.93 20.74
N PHE A 334 24.00 -7.09 19.41
CA PHE A 334 24.47 -8.30 18.73
C PHE A 334 25.77 -8.14 17.94
N ASP A 335 26.17 -6.93 17.51
CA ASP A 335 27.47 -6.67 16.88
C ASP A 335 28.60 -6.71 17.92
N SER A 336 28.99 -7.93 18.27
CA SER A 336 30.00 -8.25 19.28
C SER A 336 31.41 -7.82 18.87
N ASN A 337 31.63 -7.59 17.58
CA ASN A 337 32.94 -7.32 16.99
C ASN A 337 33.12 -5.85 16.57
N SER A 338 32.03 -5.08 16.60
CA SER A 338 31.93 -3.65 16.29
C SER A 338 32.35 -3.30 14.86
N ASP A 339 31.99 -4.14 13.89
CA ASP A 339 32.20 -3.88 12.46
C ASP A 339 30.97 -3.28 11.76
N GLY A 340 29.89 -3.04 12.51
CA GLY A 340 28.63 -2.47 12.04
C GLY A 340 27.74 -3.50 11.35
N ARG A 341 27.96 -4.80 11.61
CA ARG A 341 27.26 -5.91 10.95
C ARG A 341 26.84 -6.93 11.99
N VAL A 342 25.66 -7.51 11.81
CA VAL A 342 25.22 -8.67 12.57
C VAL A 342 24.98 -9.81 11.60
N ILE A 343 25.90 -10.78 11.60
CA ILE A 343 25.81 -11.91 10.67
C ILE A 343 24.92 -13.00 11.26
N TRP A 344 23.91 -13.41 10.48
CA TRP A 344 22.97 -14.45 10.86
C TRP A 344 23.07 -15.70 9.96
N ASP A 345 23.54 -15.57 8.71
CA ASP A 345 23.79 -16.69 7.79
C ASP A 345 25.18 -16.58 7.13
N SER A 346 26.12 -17.38 7.62
CA SER A 346 27.50 -17.37 7.11
C SER A 346 27.64 -17.82 5.65
N GLU A 347 26.81 -18.77 5.18
CA GLU A 347 26.92 -19.29 3.82
C GLU A 347 26.47 -18.21 2.84
N ARG A 348 25.34 -17.57 3.15
CA ARG A 348 24.81 -16.45 2.36
C ARG A 348 25.75 -15.24 2.35
N SER A 349 26.35 -14.90 3.49
CA SER A 349 27.35 -13.83 3.55
C SER A 349 28.59 -14.13 2.71
N GLU A 350 29.08 -15.38 2.73
CA GLU A 350 30.21 -15.78 1.89
C GLU A 350 29.85 -15.69 0.39
N ASP A 351 28.63 -16.11 0.01
CA ASP A 351 28.12 -16.03 -1.36
C ASP A 351 27.92 -14.59 -1.85
N ALA A 352 27.52 -13.68 -0.95
CA ALA A 352 27.47 -12.24 -1.19
C ALA A 352 28.87 -11.59 -1.26
N GLY A 353 29.94 -12.35 -1.02
CA GLY A 353 31.32 -11.89 -1.11
C GLY A 353 31.85 -11.17 0.13
N ILE A 354 31.19 -11.36 1.28
CA ILE A 354 31.58 -10.80 2.56
C ILE A 354 32.61 -11.72 3.23
N SER A 355 33.79 -11.18 3.53
CA SER A 355 34.89 -11.90 4.19
C SER A 355 34.96 -11.59 5.69
N ASP A 356 35.67 -12.45 6.45
CA ASP A 356 35.86 -12.32 7.90
C ASP A 356 34.57 -12.50 8.72
N VAL A 357 33.74 -13.45 8.29
CA VAL A 357 32.44 -13.80 8.88
C VAL A 357 32.57 -14.20 10.36
N VAL A 358 32.00 -13.39 11.25
CA VAL A 358 31.77 -13.71 12.67
C VAL A 358 30.26 -13.82 12.85
N VAL A 359 29.76 -15.04 13.04
CA VAL A 359 28.33 -15.30 13.21
C VAL A 359 27.88 -14.86 14.62
N GLU A 360 26.82 -14.05 14.68
CA GLU A 360 26.36 -13.38 15.90
C GLU A 360 24.87 -13.65 16.20
N PHE A 361 24.04 -13.88 15.17
CA PHE A 361 22.59 -14.00 15.31
C PHE A 361 22.00 -15.31 14.74
N GLU A 362 22.79 -16.36 14.61
CA GLU A 362 22.34 -17.65 14.10
C GLU A 362 21.58 -18.47 15.17
N ASN A 363 20.43 -19.03 14.80
CA ASN A 363 19.54 -19.83 15.65
C ASN A 363 18.97 -19.08 16.87
N ILE A 364 18.91 -17.75 16.81
CA ILE A 364 18.23 -16.92 17.80
C ILE A 364 16.80 -16.65 17.33
N ASP A 365 16.65 -15.93 16.22
CA ASP A 365 15.38 -15.74 15.50
C ASP A 365 15.65 -15.62 13.99
N ASN A 366 15.85 -16.78 13.34
CA ASN A 366 16.17 -16.82 11.90
C ASN A 366 15.04 -16.26 11.03
N GLN A 367 13.79 -16.34 11.50
CA GLN A 367 12.63 -15.79 10.79
C GLN A 367 12.68 -14.25 10.80
N LEU A 368 12.98 -13.63 11.95
CA LEU A 368 13.20 -12.20 12.03
C LEU A 368 14.37 -11.76 11.14
N ALA A 369 15.51 -12.45 11.22
CA ALA A 369 16.68 -12.09 10.44
C ALA A 369 16.41 -12.17 8.93
N ARG A 370 15.75 -13.24 8.48
CA ARG A 370 15.31 -13.39 7.09
C ARG A 370 14.33 -12.30 6.68
N LEU A 371 13.38 -11.94 7.54
CA LEU A 371 12.37 -10.91 7.28
C LEU A 371 13.02 -9.54 7.02
N ILE A 372 14.02 -9.17 7.83
CA ILE A 372 14.76 -7.92 7.69
C ILE A 372 15.65 -7.94 6.44
N ASP A 373 16.44 -8.99 6.25
CA ASP A 373 17.38 -9.15 5.12
C ASP A 373 16.65 -9.18 3.75
N ARG A 374 15.43 -9.72 3.72
CA ARG A 374 14.58 -9.77 2.51
C ARG A 374 13.60 -8.60 2.37
N ALA A 375 13.56 -7.67 3.34
CA ALA A 375 12.74 -6.49 3.23
C ALA A 375 13.23 -5.59 2.08
N PHE A 376 12.32 -4.80 1.50
CA PHE A 376 12.64 -3.79 0.50
C PHE A 376 13.53 -4.32 -0.64
N ALA A 377 13.07 -5.39 -1.32
CA ALA A 377 13.89 -6.17 -2.24
C ALA A 377 14.51 -5.39 -3.41
N ASP A 378 13.80 -4.40 -3.98
CA ASP A 378 14.31 -3.51 -5.02
C ASP A 378 14.98 -2.28 -4.38
N ARG A 379 16.18 -2.50 -3.83
CA ARG A 379 16.92 -1.49 -3.05
C ARG A 379 17.41 -0.33 -3.91
N ASN A 380 17.56 -0.54 -5.21
CA ASN A 380 18.03 0.48 -6.15
C ASN A 380 16.89 1.24 -6.86
N LEU A 381 15.64 0.78 -6.71
CA LEU A 381 14.40 1.38 -7.24
C LEU A 381 14.35 1.44 -8.78
N ASP A 382 14.91 0.45 -9.47
CA ASP A 382 14.83 0.35 -10.93
C ASP A 382 13.71 -0.58 -11.44
N GLY A 383 12.97 -1.20 -10.52
CA GLY A 383 11.86 -2.11 -10.78
C GLY A 383 12.28 -3.56 -11.00
N VAL A 384 13.54 -3.91 -10.77
CA VAL A 384 14.07 -5.26 -10.94
C VAL A 384 14.91 -5.64 -9.73
N VAL A 385 14.64 -6.81 -9.14
CA VAL A 385 15.48 -7.39 -8.08
C VAL A 385 16.60 -8.21 -8.73
N ASP A 386 17.84 -7.76 -8.63
CA ASP A 386 19.00 -8.42 -9.23
C ASP A 386 20.29 -8.40 -8.36
N GLU A 387 21.44 -8.77 -8.94
CA GLU A 387 22.73 -8.81 -8.24
C GLU A 387 23.16 -7.43 -7.68
N MET A 388 22.64 -6.33 -8.22
CA MET A 388 22.87 -4.99 -7.70
C MET A 388 22.18 -4.81 -6.36
N ASP A 389 20.97 -5.33 -6.18
CA ASP A 389 20.25 -5.24 -4.91
C ASP A 389 20.95 -6.06 -3.83
N THR A 390 21.44 -7.26 -4.16
CA THR A 390 22.28 -8.04 -3.23
C THR A 390 23.57 -7.31 -2.86
N GLN A 391 24.19 -6.55 -3.77
CA GLN A 391 25.33 -5.69 -3.43
C GLN A 391 24.94 -4.49 -2.54
N LEU A 392 23.67 -4.13 -2.53
CA LEU A 392 23.06 -3.17 -1.63
C LEU A 392 22.45 -3.87 -0.41
N GLY A 393 22.88 -5.09 -0.12
CA GLY A 393 22.59 -5.89 1.07
C GLY A 393 21.35 -6.80 0.99
N TYR A 394 20.64 -6.85 -0.15
CA TYR A 394 19.42 -7.66 -0.23
C TYR A 394 19.73 -9.15 -0.16
N ASN A 395 19.16 -9.83 0.83
CA ASN A 395 19.27 -11.27 1.01
C ASN A 395 20.74 -11.72 1.00
N ASP A 396 21.58 -11.05 1.79
CA ASP A 396 23.03 -11.24 1.86
C ASP A 396 23.52 -11.93 3.15
N GLY A 397 22.61 -12.26 4.07
CA GLY A 397 22.93 -12.98 5.31
C GLY A 397 23.48 -12.08 6.42
N VAL A 398 23.49 -10.77 6.22
CA VAL A 398 23.98 -9.76 7.16
C VAL A 398 22.84 -8.80 7.49
N LEU A 399 22.76 -8.41 8.76
CA LEU A 399 21.88 -7.32 9.20
C LEU A 399 22.75 -6.10 9.48
N ASP A 400 22.58 -5.04 8.70
CA ASP A 400 23.31 -3.78 8.82
C ASP A 400 22.50 -2.58 8.28
N THR A 401 23.15 -1.42 8.13
CA THR A 401 22.55 -0.20 7.60
C THR A 401 21.85 -0.39 6.25
N TYR A 402 22.31 -1.33 5.43
CA TYR A 402 21.80 -1.53 4.08
C TYR A 402 20.40 -2.16 4.05
N ASP A 403 19.99 -2.86 5.11
CA ASP A 403 18.64 -3.41 5.23
C ASP A 403 17.58 -2.34 5.45
N MET A 404 18.01 -1.16 5.93
CA MET A 404 17.15 0.00 6.13
C MET A 404 15.88 -0.38 6.93
N TYR A 405 16.04 -1.11 8.02
CA TYR A 405 14.90 -1.64 8.78
C TYR A 405 13.90 -0.53 9.14
N ALA A 406 12.63 -0.78 8.84
CA ALA A 406 11.52 -0.01 9.35
C ALA A 406 10.32 -0.93 9.52
N LYS A 407 9.69 -0.89 10.69
CA LYS A 407 8.55 -1.75 10.99
C LYS A 407 7.37 -1.47 10.06
N VAL A 408 7.13 -0.17 9.79
CA VAL A 408 6.17 0.29 8.79
C VAL A 408 6.85 1.28 7.85
N ARG A 409 6.87 0.98 6.55
CA ARG A 409 7.26 1.91 5.49
C ARG A 409 6.01 2.50 4.85
N GLY A 410 5.49 3.57 5.43
CA GLY A 410 4.28 4.23 4.98
C GLY A 410 3.74 5.21 6.03
N THR A 411 2.48 5.60 5.84
CA THR A 411 1.80 6.55 6.71
C THR A 411 0.75 5.85 7.57
N LEU A 412 0.73 6.12 8.88
CA LEU A 412 -0.32 5.68 9.79
C LEU A 412 -1.47 6.69 9.80
N SER A 413 -2.65 6.29 9.32
CA SER A 413 -3.83 7.15 9.23
C SER A 413 -4.93 6.69 10.18
N PHE A 414 -5.33 7.60 11.07
CA PHE A 414 -6.35 7.37 12.09
C PHE A 414 -7.52 8.32 11.87
N ALA A 415 -8.74 7.77 11.81
CA ALA A 415 -9.94 8.61 11.81
C ALA A 415 -10.16 9.30 13.17
N VAL A 416 -9.69 8.67 14.25
CA VAL A 416 -9.84 9.17 15.61
C VAL A 416 -8.95 10.39 15.88
N LYS A 417 -9.34 11.17 16.87
CA LYS A 417 -8.56 12.29 17.37
C LYS A 417 -7.54 11.81 18.40
N GLU A 418 -6.29 12.22 18.24
CA GLU A 418 -5.16 11.89 19.13
C GLU A 418 -5.50 12.09 20.62
N SER A 419 -6.00 13.27 21.00
CA SER A 419 -6.30 13.58 22.39
C SER A 419 -7.33 12.66 23.05
N ASP A 420 -8.25 12.12 22.24
CA ASP A 420 -9.32 11.27 22.74
C ASP A 420 -8.77 9.86 22.99
N TRP A 421 -7.88 9.39 22.12
CA TRP A 421 -7.13 8.15 22.32
C TRP A 421 -6.20 8.24 23.53
N ASP A 422 -5.37 9.27 23.63
CA ASP A 422 -4.44 9.45 24.76
C ASP A 422 -5.18 9.47 26.11
N THR A 423 -6.35 10.12 26.14
CA THR A 423 -7.18 10.18 27.35
C THR A 423 -7.74 8.81 27.70
N ALA A 424 -8.16 8.03 26.70
CA ALA A 424 -8.74 6.70 26.91
C ALA A 424 -7.69 5.67 27.35
N ASN A 425 -6.49 5.73 26.79
CA ASN A 425 -5.38 4.83 27.13
C ASN A 425 -4.64 5.27 28.41
N GLY A 426 -4.84 6.50 28.88
CA GLY A 426 -4.19 7.03 30.08
C GLY A 426 -2.74 7.48 29.87
N GLY A 427 -2.33 7.70 28.62
CA GLY A 427 -1.00 8.14 28.22
C GLY A 427 -0.88 8.31 26.70
N PRO A 428 0.25 8.81 26.18
CA PRO A 428 0.47 8.97 24.74
C PRO A 428 0.27 7.65 23.97
N TRP A 429 -0.39 7.73 22.82
CA TRP A 429 -0.64 6.58 21.94
C TRP A 429 0.65 5.85 21.50
N ARG A 430 1.79 6.55 21.44
CA ARG A 430 3.11 5.93 21.17
C ARG A 430 3.52 4.89 22.21
N GLY A 431 2.88 4.85 23.38
CA GLY A 431 3.07 3.77 24.34
C GLY A 431 2.48 2.41 23.92
N VAL A 432 1.65 2.36 22.89
CA VAL A 432 1.07 1.10 22.35
C VAL A 432 1.42 0.86 20.89
N VAL A 433 2.07 1.84 20.23
CA VAL A 433 2.53 1.76 18.83
C VAL A 433 4.05 1.86 18.80
N GLU A 434 4.70 0.72 19.00
CA GLU A 434 6.16 0.56 19.06
C GLU A 434 6.77 0.34 17.68
N GLY A 435 8.08 0.60 17.54
CA GLY A 435 8.80 0.45 16.28
C GLY A 435 8.77 1.68 15.34
N PRO A 436 9.79 1.80 14.48
CA PRO A 436 9.97 2.93 13.58
C PRO A 436 8.99 2.91 12.40
N VAL A 437 8.52 4.10 12.02
CA VAL A 437 7.66 4.37 10.88
C VAL A 437 8.41 5.27 9.90
N LEU A 438 8.61 4.79 8.67
CA LEU A 438 9.29 5.52 7.61
C LEU A 438 8.27 5.92 6.53
N SER A 439 7.87 7.20 6.49
CA SER A 439 7.01 7.72 5.42
C SER A 439 7.79 8.11 4.17
N GLU A 440 7.07 8.28 3.05
CA GLU A 440 7.62 8.87 1.84
C GLU A 440 8.03 10.33 2.05
N THR A 441 8.88 10.83 1.15
CA THR A 441 9.28 12.24 1.19
C THR A 441 8.07 13.15 1.02
N ASP A 442 7.97 14.19 1.85
CA ASP A 442 6.84 15.13 1.90
C ASP A 442 5.51 14.53 2.41
N GLU A 443 5.50 13.29 2.91
CA GLU A 443 4.37 12.70 3.63
C GLU A 443 4.61 12.70 5.14
N ALA A 444 3.54 12.96 5.90
CA ALA A 444 3.58 12.85 7.35
C ALA A 444 3.56 11.36 7.76
N PRO A 445 4.38 10.92 8.72
CA PRO A 445 4.39 9.54 9.20
C PRO A 445 3.06 9.15 9.87
N VAL A 446 2.35 10.12 10.45
CA VAL A 446 1.07 9.93 11.12
C VAL A 446 0.08 11.02 10.75
N ILE A 447 -1.17 10.63 10.54
CA ILE A 447 -2.31 11.51 10.27
C ILE A 447 -3.44 11.14 11.23
N PHE A 448 -3.78 12.05 12.15
CA PHE A 448 -5.00 11.96 12.97
C PHE A 448 -6.16 12.72 12.32
N GLU A 449 -7.39 12.39 12.72
CA GLU A 449 -8.61 12.97 12.18
C GLU A 449 -8.67 12.89 10.64
N ALA A 450 -8.16 11.77 10.09
CA ALA A 450 -8.15 11.50 8.66
C ALA A 450 -9.56 11.69 8.07
N SER A 451 -9.64 12.47 6.98
CA SER A 451 -10.93 12.79 6.36
C SER A 451 -11.59 11.54 5.79
N GLU A 452 -12.93 11.57 5.65
CA GLU A 452 -13.65 10.51 4.95
C GLU A 452 -13.27 10.43 3.46
N GLU A 453 -12.64 11.45 2.89
CA GLU A 453 -12.13 11.37 1.51
C GLU A 453 -10.87 10.50 1.43
N LEU A 454 -10.02 10.55 2.46
CA LEU A 454 -8.79 9.77 2.57
C LEU A 454 -9.07 8.35 3.05
N LEU A 455 -9.86 8.20 4.11
CA LEU A 455 -10.11 6.92 4.78
C LEU A 455 -11.61 6.63 4.84
N ARG A 456 -12.16 6.00 3.78
CA ARG A 456 -13.59 5.67 3.69
C ARG A 456 -13.94 4.40 4.49
N ASP A 457 -15.21 4.34 4.88
CA ASP A 457 -15.76 3.15 5.52
C ASP A 457 -15.90 2.00 4.50
N VAL A 458 -15.49 0.80 4.89
CA VAL A 458 -15.63 -0.41 4.07
C VAL A 458 -16.59 -1.35 4.79
N THR A 459 -17.67 -1.73 4.12
CA THR A 459 -18.71 -2.58 4.74
C THR A 459 -18.95 -3.81 3.89
N THR A 460 -19.43 -4.86 4.56
CA THR A 460 -19.81 -6.13 3.93
C THR A 460 -20.74 -5.90 2.73
N GLY A 461 -21.73 -5.01 2.86
CA GLY A 461 -22.71 -4.72 1.81
C GLY A 461 -22.16 -4.14 0.51
N MET A 462 -20.95 -3.57 0.51
CA MET A 462 -20.33 -2.99 -0.69
C MET A 462 -20.01 -4.04 -1.76
N PHE A 463 -19.84 -5.31 -1.36
CA PHE A 463 -19.41 -6.38 -2.25
C PHE A 463 -20.56 -7.20 -2.87
N SER A 464 -21.80 -6.69 -2.82
CA SER A 464 -23.00 -7.46 -3.20
C SER A 464 -22.97 -8.07 -4.60
N ASN A 465 -22.32 -7.40 -5.56
CA ASN A 465 -22.31 -7.83 -6.96
C ASN A 465 -21.01 -8.58 -7.34
N ASN A 466 -19.98 -8.56 -6.47
CA ASN A 466 -18.69 -9.18 -6.79
C ASN A 466 -18.71 -10.70 -6.68
N GLN A 467 -19.58 -11.24 -5.81
CA GLN A 467 -19.69 -12.69 -5.57
C GLN A 467 -20.38 -13.42 -6.72
N ASP A 468 -21.24 -12.73 -7.50
CA ASP A 468 -22.04 -13.32 -8.57
C ASP A 468 -21.16 -13.98 -9.64
N TRP A 469 -20.05 -13.34 -10.03
CA TRP A 469 -19.13 -13.89 -11.02
C TRP A 469 -18.48 -15.18 -10.52
N TYR A 470 -17.93 -15.18 -9.30
CA TYR A 470 -17.33 -16.36 -8.67
C TYR A 470 -18.35 -17.50 -8.55
N ARG A 471 -19.56 -17.19 -8.08
CA ARG A 471 -20.64 -18.17 -7.96
C ARG A 471 -20.94 -18.83 -9.30
N SER A 472 -21.05 -18.02 -10.36
CA SER A 472 -21.38 -18.52 -11.70
C SER A 472 -20.33 -19.48 -12.29
N GLN A 473 -19.06 -19.41 -11.85
CA GLN A 473 -18.03 -20.36 -12.28
C GLN A 473 -18.37 -21.80 -11.83
N THR A 474 -19.06 -21.94 -10.71
CA THR A 474 -19.41 -23.24 -10.10
C THR A 474 -20.74 -23.82 -10.61
N ASP A 475 -21.54 -23.05 -11.37
CA ASP A 475 -22.91 -23.46 -11.76
C ASP A 475 -22.94 -24.64 -12.75
N SER A 476 -21.83 -24.88 -13.46
CA SER A 476 -21.74 -25.89 -14.52
C SER A 476 -20.77 -27.04 -14.21
N THR A 477 -20.20 -27.05 -13.00
CA THR A 477 -19.28 -28.08 -12.53
C THR A 477 -20.00 -29.13 -11.68
N PRO A 478 -19.47 -30.36 -11.57
CA PRO A 478 -20.00 -31.35 -10.65
C PRO A 478 -19.98 -30.84 -9.21
N ASP A 479 -20.96 -31.22 -8.40
CA ASP A 479 -21.02 -30.78 -7.01
C ASP A 479 -19.89 -31.39 -6.15
N LEU A 480 -19.73 -30.90 -4.91
CA LEU A 480 -18.69 -31.38 -3.99
C LEU A 480 -18.70 -32.90 -3.80
N THR A 481 -19.88 -33.52 -3.75
CA THR A 481 -20.01 -34.97 -3.55
C THR A 481 -19.62 -35.72 -4.83
N GLU A 482 -20.09 -35.25 -5.99
CA GLU A 482 -19.73 -35.83 -7.29
C GLU A 482 -18.22 -35.73 -7.57
N GLN A 483 -17.60 -34.58 -7.25
CA GLN A 483 -16.15 -34.42 -7.36
C GLN A 483 -15.39 -35.33 -6.40
N SER A 484 -15.84 -35.44 -5.15
CA SER A 484 -15.26 -36.38 -4.16
C SER A 484 -15.35 -37.84 -4.62
N ASP A 485 -16.51 -38.29 -5.09
CA ASP A 485 -16.71 -39.64 -5.60
C ASP A 485 -15.83 -39.93 -6.82
N SER A 486 -15.62 -38.92 -7.69
CA SER A 486 -14.69 -39.04 -8.82
C SER A 486 -13.25 -39.22 -8.35
N ASN A 487 -12.79 -38.42 -7.38
CA ASN A 487 -11.44 -38.51 -6.81
C ASN A 487 -11.19 -39.91 -6.21
N LEU A 488 -12.12 -40.40 -5.37
CA LEU A 488 -12.09 -41.74 -4.77
C LEU A 488 -12.06 -42.87 -5.82
N GLY A 489 -12.67 -42.64 -6.98
CA GLY A 489 -12.65 -43.58 -8.10
C GLY A 489 -11.36 -43.55 -8.94
N SER A 490 -10.63 -42.44 -8.93
CA SER A 490 -9.45 -42.21 -9.76
C SER A 490 -8.12 -42.45 -9.06
N ASP A 491 -8.02 -42.14 -7.77
CA ASP A 491 -6.76 -42.16 -7.03
C ASP A 491 -6.89 -42.94 -5.71
N PRO A 492 -6.13 -44.03 -5.50
CA PRO A 492 -6.18 -44.82 -4.27
C PRO A 492 -5.68 -44.10 -3.01
N ASP A 493 -4.96 -42.98 -3.15
CA ASP A 493 -4.43 -42.21 -2.02
C ASP A 493 -5.43 -41.15 -1.50
N THR A 494 -6.56 -40.98 -2.18
CA THR A 494 -7.68 -40.13 -1.72
C THR A 494 -8.52 -40.82 -0.64
N GLU A 495 -9.01 -40.05 0.34
CA GLU A 495 -9.84 -40.58 1.43
C GLU A 495 -10.99 -39.62 1.77
N PHE A 496 -12.18 -40.19 2.02
CA PHE A 496 -13.34 -39.47 2.56
C PHE A 496 -13.80 -40.11 3.88
N ILE A 497 -13.87 -39.32 4.94
CA ILE A 497 -14.33 -39.76 6.26
C ILE A 497 -15.60 -38.97 6.62
N PRO A 498 -16.76 -39.63 6.75
CA PRO A 498 -17.97 -38.93 7.13
C PRO A 498 -17.92 -38.52 8.62
N SER A 499 -18.51 -37.37 8.92
CA SER A 499 -18.66 -36.74 10.24
C SER A 499 -19.20 -37.67 11.32
N GLY A 500 -20.08 -38.62 10.96
CA GLY A 500 -20.61 -39.62 11.89
C GLY A 500 -19.53 -40.53 12.51
N SER A 501 -18.43 -40.76 11.78
CA SER A 501 -17.24 -41.48 12.25
C SER A 501 -16.08 -40.58 12.70
N GLY A 502 -16.20 -39.27 12.48
CA GLY A 502 -15.19 -38.28 12.84
C GLY A 502 -15.09 -38.03 14.34
N GLU A 503 -13.95 -37.48 14.75
CA GLU A 503 -13.72 -37.00 16.11
C GLU A 503 -14.37 -35.64 16.33
N TRP A 504 -14.56 -35.28 17.59
CA TRP A 504 -15.04 -33.95 17.96
C TRP A 504 -13.87 -32.97 17.89
N GLU A 505 -14.04 -31.92 17.11
CA GLU A 505 -13.05 -30.87 16.92
C GLU A 505 -13.52 -29.58 17.58
N SER A 506 -12.59 -28.87 18.21
CA SER A 506 -12.83 -27.55 18.78
C SER A 506 -13.02 -26.50 17.69
N VAL A 507 -13.74 -25.43 18.01
CA VAL A 507 -13.85 -24.24 17.16
C VAL A 507 -13.41 -23.01 17.97
N PRO A 508 -12.32 -22.30 17.60
CA PRO A 508 -11.35 -22.65 16.55
C PRO A 508 -10.60 -23.94 16.84
N THR A 509 -10.02 -24.53 15.81
CA THR A 509 -9.29 -25.79 15.90
C THR A 509 -8.02 -25.56 16.74
N GLY A 510 -7.80 -26.38 17.78
CA GLY A 510 -6.64 -26.23 18.66
C GLY A 510 -6.76 -25.17 19.77
N SER A 511 -7.84 -24.37 19.79
CA SER A 511 -8.03 -23.33 20.81
C SER A 511 -8.17 -23.92 22.23
N PRO A 512 -7.50 -23.34 23.25
CA PRO A 512 -7.67 -23.74 24.64
C PRO A 512 -9.04 -23.36 25.21
N ASN A 513 -9.73 -22.38 24.61
CA ASN A 513 -11.03 -21.87 25.04
C ASN A 513 -12.04 -21.93 23.89
N PRO A 514 -12.49 -23.14 23.49
CA PRO A 514 -13.31 -23.29 22.30
C PRO A 514 -14.69 -22.68 22.45
N TYR A 515 -15.13 -22.01 21.39
CA TYR A 515 -16.48 -21.47 21.27
C TYR A 515 -17.53 -22.57 21.09
N ASP A 516 -17.19 -23.61 20.33
CA ASP A 516 -18.08 -24.72 19.98
C ASP A 516 -17.27 -26.01 19.73
N TRP A 517 -17.98 -27.13 19.60
CA TRP A 517 -17.43 -28.43 19.21
C TRP A 517 -18.25 -29.02 18.07
N ILE A 518 -17.57 -29.45 17.00
CA ILE A 518 -18.24 -30.00 15.82
C ILE A 518 -17.59 -31.29 15.34
N ARG A 519 -18.37 -32.11 14.62
CA ARG A 519 -17.85 -33.23 13.84
C ARG A 519 -17.98 -32.88 12.36
N ARG A 520 -16.89 -33.05 11.61
CA ARG A 520 -16.78 -32.60 10.22
C ARG A 520 -16.63 -33.79 9.29
N ASP A 521 -17.16 -33.66 8.08
CA ASP A 521 -16.74 -34.53 6.98
C ASP A 521 -15.29 -34.18 6.61
N VAL A 522 -14.44 -35.18 6.38
CA VAL A 522 -13.02 -34.99 6.07
C VAL A 522 -12.73 -35.48 4.66
N TYR A 523 -12.17 -34.60 3.82
CA TYR A 523 -11.71 -34.89 2.47
C TYR A 523 -10.18 -34.83 2.45
N ARG A 524 -9.51 -35.88 1.94
CA ARG A 524 -8.04 -35.97 1.92
C ARG A 524 -7.47 -36.23 0.54
N ASN A 525 -6.39 -35.54 0.22
CA ASN A 525 -5.59 -35.73 -1.01
C ASN A 525 -6.41 -35.56 -2.31
N MET A 526 -7.49 -34.79 -2.28
CA MET A 526 -8.41 -34.63 -3.43
C MET A 526 -8.13 -33.35 -4.21
N VAL A 527 -8.44 -33.37 -5.51
CA VAL A 527 -8.41 -32.19 -6.37
C VAL A 527 -9.85 -31.75 -6.67
N PHE A 528 -10.15 -30.48 -6.39
CA PHE A 528 -11.43 -29.85 -6.68
C PHE A 528 -11.27 -28.74 -7.72
N THR A 529 -12.17 -28.67 -8.69
CA THR A 529 -12.15 -27.65 -9.76
C THR A 529 -13.47 -26.89 -9.77
N ASP A 530 -13.40 -25.56 -9.67
CA ASP A 530 -14.55 -24.65 -9.64
C ASP A 530 -15.67 -25.19 -8.73
N VAL A 531 -15.34 -25.43 -7.45
CA VAL A 531 -16.19 -26.20 -6.54
C VAL A 531 -17.09 -25.29 -5.70
N LEU A 532 -18.35 -25.70 -5.58
CA LEU A 532 -19.31 -25.14 -4.63
C LEU A 532 -19.32 -25.97 -3.34
N ILE A 533 -18.89 -25.37 -2.23
CA ILE A 533 -19.03 -25.95 -0.89
C ILE A 533 -20.41 -25.54 -0.34
N PRO A 534 -21.36 -26.47 -0.22
CA PRO A 534 -22.73 -26.14 0.17
C PRO A 534 -22.80 -25.72 1.63
N ARG A 535 -23.83 -24.93 1.95
CA ARG A 535 -24.12 -24.50 3.33
C ARG A 535 -24.23 -25.71 4.26
N GLY A 536 -23.72 -25.60 5.49
CA GLY A 536 -23.81 -26.66 6.48
C GLY A 536 -22.85 -27.82 6.31
N SER A 537 -21.96 -27.77 5.30
CA SER A 537 -20.90 -28.76 5.09
C SER A 537 -20.00 -28.86 6.31
N ASN A 538 -19.54 -27.70 6.82
CA ASN A 538 -18.59 -27.59 7.93
C ASN A 538 -17.35 -28.50 7.79
N ALA A 539 -16.98 -28.83 6.55
CA ALA A 539 -15.98 -29.85 6.25
C ALA A 539 -14.56 -29.44 6.65
N ARG A 540 -13.72 -30.47 6.77
CA ARG A 540 -12.27 -30.36 6.82
C ARG A 540 -11.69 -30.89 5.52
N PHE A 541 -10.74 -30.16 4.95
CA PHE A 541 -9.97 -30.56 3.78
C PHE A 541 -8.53 -30.69 4.21
N GLU A 542 -7.92 -31.86 4.03
CA GLU A 542 -6.52 -32.11 4.37
C GLU A 542 -5.73 -32.42 3.09
N ASN A 543 -4.67 -31.68 2.82
CA ASN A 543 -3.82 -31.85 1.64
C ASN A 543 -4.62 -31.90 0.32
N CYS A 544 -5.69 -31.10 0.21
CA CYS A 544 -6.50 -31.00 -1.01
C CYS A 544 -5.98 -29.87 -1.90
N THR A 545 -6.13 -30.01 -3.22
CA THR A 545 -5.86 -28.94 -4.20
C THR A 545 -7.16 -28.36 -4.73
N PHE A 546 -7.30 -27.04 -4.71
CA PHE A 546 -8.42 -26.30 -5.25
C PHE A 546 -7.95 -25.48 -6.46
N THR A 547 -8.52 -25.72 -7.63
CA THR A 547 -8.21 -24.97 -8.85
C THR A 547 -9.42 -24.19 -9.36
N GLY A 548 -9.20 -22.95 -9.79
CA GLY A 548 -10.26 -22.04 -10.24
C GLY A 548 -10.96 -21.37 -9.05
N THR A 549 -12.29 -21.38 -9.04
CA THR A 549 -13.08 -20.76 -7.96
C THR A 549 -13.50 -21.78 -6.90
N THR A 550 -13.14 -21.55 -5.64
CA THR A 550 -13.77 -22.22 -4.49
C THR A 550 -14.85 -21.32 -3.93
N TYR A 551 -16.13 -21.66 -4.12
CA TYR A 551 -17.25 -20.87 -3.63
C TYR A 551 -17.86 -21.51 -2.37
N VAL A 552 -17.93 -20.76 -1.27
CA VAL A 552 -18.48 -21.23 0.01
C VAL A 552 -19.85 -20.64 0.27
N GLU A 553 -20.89 -21.48 0.35
CA GLU A 553 -22.23 -20.99 0.67
C GLU A 553 -22.43 -20.75 2.18
N THR A 554 -23.28 -19.78 2.51
CA THR A 554 -23.83 -19.61 3.86
C THR A 554 -25.22 -18.99 3.80
N THR A 555 -25.94 -19.02 4.92
CA THR A 555 -27.19 -18.28 5.04
C THR A 555 -26.90 -16.78 5.15
N THR A 556 -27.34 -16.03 4.15
CA THR A 556 -27.14 -14.57 4.07
C THR A 556 -28.03 -13.82 5.05
N GLU A 557 -29.27 -14.27 5.30
CA GLU A 557 -30.23 -13.66 6.23
C GLU A 557 -30.04 -14.09 7.71
N CYS A 558 -28.79 -14.16 8.17
CA CYS A 558 -28.43 -14.58 9.54
C CYS A 558 -28.55 -13.47 10.59
N THR A 559 -29.66 -12.72 10.61
CA THR A 559 -29.84 -11.52 11.48
C THR A 559 -30.40 -11.80 12.87
N HIS A 560 -30.63 -13.08 13.21
CA HIS A 560 -31.17 -13.42 14.52
C HIS A 560 -30.06 -13.35 15.58
N PRO A 561 -30.28 -12.70 16.74
CA PRO A 561 -29.24 -12.56 17.77
C PRO A 561 -28.64 -13.88 18.27
N ASN A 562 -29.43 -14.96 18.22
CA ASN A 562 -28.97 -16.29 18.63
C ASN A 562 -28.22 -17.05 17.52
N TRP A 563 -28.01 -16.47 16.34
CA TRP A 563 -27.47 -17.19 15.20
C TRP A 563 -26.09 -17.79 15.48
N ASN A 564 -25.22 -17.02 16.16
CA ASN A 564 -23.91 -17.52 16.57
C ASN A 564 -24.04 -18.67 17.60
N TYR A 565 -25.00 -18.59 18.51
CA TYR A 565 -25.06 -19.42 19.72
C TYR A 565 -25.88 -20.72 19.57
N LEU A 566 -26.86 -20.74 18.67
CA LEU A 566 -27.77 -21.88 18.50
C LEU A 566 -27.01 -23.15 18.12
N GLY A 567 -27.32 -24.23 18.83
CA GLY A 567 -26.69 -25.54 18.69
C GLY A 567 -25.27 -25.64 19.25
N ALA A 568 -24.66 -24.57 19.80
CA ALA A 568 -23.29 -24.64 20.31
C ALA A 568 -23.14 -25.62 21.47
N LEU A 569 -22.05 -26.38 21.47
CA LEU A 569 -21.77 -27.45 22.40
C LEU A 569 -20.57 -27.11 23.29
N ASP A 570 -20.58 -27.63 24.51
CA ASP A 570 -19.48 -27.58 25.46
C ASP A 570 -18.96 -28.99 25.77
N ARG A 571 -17.65 -29.12 26.01
CA ARG A 571 -17.00 -30.40 26.33
C ARG A 571 -16.94 -30.55 27.85
N ILE A 572 -17.73 -31.47 28.39
CA ILE A 572 -17.79 -31.76 29.82
C ILE A 572 -17.04 -33.06 30.09
N GLU A 573 -16.06 -33.02 30.99
CA GLU A 573 -15.37 -34.19 31.47
C GLU A 573 -15.83 -34.51 32.90
N ASP A 574 -16.35 -35.72 33.11
CA ASP A 574 -16.80 -36.16 34.42
C ASP A 574 -15.63 -36.55 35.34
N SER A 575 -15.92 -36.80 36.62
CA SER A 575 -14.89 -37.18 37.61
C SER A 575 -14.19 -38.53 37.32
N ASP A 576 -14.76 -39.35 36.44
CA ASP A 576 -14.23 -40.63 36.01
C ASP A 576 -13.44 -40.51 34.68
N GLY A 577 -13.34 -39.31 34.10
CA GLY A 577 -12.64 -39.00 32.86
C GLY A 577 -13.44 -39.27 31.59
N ASN A 578 -14.75 -39.49 31.68
CA ASN A 578 -15.61 -39.63 30.50
C ASN A 578 -15.97 -38.25 29.95
N VAL A 579 -15.90 -38.11 28.63
CA VAL A 579 -16.19 -36.87 27.92
C VAL A 579 -17.60 -36.93 27.33
N THR A 580 -18.44 -35.95 27.65
CA THR A 580 -19.73 -35.69 27.02
C THR A 580 -19.74 -34.31 26.38
N TYR A 581 -20.62 -34.16 25.38
CA TYR A 581 -20.84 -32.89 24.69
C TYR A 581 -22.29 -32.49 24.93
N GLU A 582 -22.50 -31.34 25.56
CA GLU A 582 -23.81 -30.85 25.98
C GLU A 582 -24.05 -29.43 25.44
N ASP A 583 -25.31 -29.00 25.35
CA ASP A 583 -25.65 -27.66 24.89
C ASP A 583 -24.98 -26.59 25.77
N LYS A 584 -24.11 -25.77 25.17
CA LYS A 584 -23.39 -24.70 25.87
C LYS A 584 -24.34 -23.59 26.34
N PHE A 585 -25.35 -23.28 25.52
CA PHE A 585 -26.33 -22.24 25.79
C PHE A 585 -27.75 -22.81 25.83
N SER A 586 -28.19 -23.21 27.03
CA SER A 586 -29.54 -23.75 27.22
C SER A 586 -30.61 -22.64 27.25
N GLY A 587 -31.76 -22.90 26.62
CA GLY A 587 -32.94 -22.02 26.71
C GLY A 587 -32.96 -20.83 25.74
N LEU A 588 -32.10 -20.84 24.73
CA LEU A 588 -32.13 -19.85 23.65
C LEU A 588 -33.42 -19.96 22.83
N GLU A 589 -33.92 -18.82 22.39
CA GLU A 589 -35.02 -18.79 21.42
C GLU A 589 -34.51 -19.24 20.04
N PRO A 590 -35.21 -20.19 19.38
CA PRO A 590 -34.87 -20.65 18.04
C PRO A 590 -34.90 -19.50 17.03
N ALA A 591 -34.02 -19.53 16.03
CA ALA A 591 -34.01 -18.53 14.97
C ALA A 591 -35.09 -18.84 13.93
N PRO A 592 -35.81 -17.85 13.39
CA PRO A 592 -36.74 -18.10 12.29
C PRO A 592 -35.95 -18.56 11.06
N ASN A 593 -36.45 -19.58 10.35
CA ASN A 593 -35.86 -19.95 9.08
C ASN A 593 -36.19 -18.90 8.01
N PRO A 594 -35.20 -18.40 7.25
CA PRO A 594 -35.41 -17.47 6.14
C PRO A 594 -36.47 -17.92 5.12
N ASP A 595 -36.63 -19.23 4.90
CA ASP A 595 -37.63 -19.77 3.96
C ASP A 595 -39.07 -19.83 4.52
N GLY A 596 -39.26 -19.47 5.79
CA GLY A 596 -40.55 -19.46 6.49
C GLY A 596 -41.10 -20.83 6.86
N SER A 597 -40.31 -21.91 6.80
CA SER A 597 -40.74 -23.27 7.10
C SER A 597 -40.90 -23.53 8.61
N SER A 598 -39.80 -23.66 9.35
CA SER A 598 -39.74 -23.98 10.77
C SER A 598 -38.52 -23.38 11.43
N ASP A 599 -38.60 -23.02 12.71
CA ASP A 599 -37.48 -22.42 13.42
C ASP A 599 -36.25 -23.34 13.50
N ILE A 600 -35.08 -22.71 13.39
CA ILE A 600 -33.75 -23.29 13.43
C ILE A 600 -33.28 -23.38 14.88
N GLN A 601 -32.98 -24.60 15.33
CA GLN A 601 -32.46 -24.89 16.67
C GLN A 601 -30.93 -24.99 16.69
N ASP A 602 -30.35 -25.36 15.55
CA ASP A 602 -28.92 -25.51 15.35
C ASP A 602 -28.55 -24.83 14.03
N THR A 603 -27.72 -23.79 14.11
CA THR A 603 -27.31 -23.00 12.95
C THR A 603 -26.09 -23.58 12.25
N LYS A 604 -25.46 -24.65 12.78
CA LYS A 604 -24.34 -25.33 12.10
C LYS A 604 -24.73 -25.81 10.70
N SER A 605 -25.93 -26.35 10.52
CA SER A 605 -26.40 -26.82 9.21
C SER A 605 -26.78 -25.70 8.23
N TRP A 606 -26.68 -24.44 8.65
CA TRP A 606 -27.08 -23.25 7.89
C TRP A 606 -25.92 -22.27 7.65
N SER A 607 -24.78 -22.53 8.25
CA SER A 607 -23.55 -21.77 8.13
C SER A 607 -22.39 -22.69 7.80
N ASN A 608 -21.20 -22.14 7.54
CA ASN A 608 -20.02 -22.94 7.26
C ASN A 608 -18.86 -22.50 8.12
N ASN A 609 -18.41 -23.40 8.98
CA ASN A 609 -17.10 -23.34 9.60
C ASN A 609 -16.22 -24.35 8.85
N LEU A 610 -15.25 -23.90 8.05
CA LEU A 610 -14.39 -24.78 7.24
C LEU A 610 -12.96 -24.76 7.77
N LEU A 611 -12.28 -25.90 7.64
CA LEU A 611 -10.87 -26.04 7.94
C LEU A 611 -10.14 -26.58 6.70
N PHE A 612 -9.13 -25.85 6.24
CA PHE A 612 -8.23 -26.24 5.17
C PHE A 612 -6.85 -26.44 5.78
N ASP A 613 -6.36 -27.67 5.75
CA ASP A 613 -5.14 -28.08 6.44
C ASP A 613 -4.12 -28.61 5.41
N GLY A 614 -3.04 -27.87 5.20
CA GLY A 614 -2.06 -28.16 4.14
C GLY A 614 -2.63 -28.14 2.72
N CYS A 615 -3.69 -27.36 2.46
CA CYS A 615 -4.31 -27.32 1.14
C CYS A 615 -3.55 -26.42 0.16
N THR A 616 -3.75 -26.61 -1.14
CA THR A 616 -3.17 -25.75 -2.18
C THR A 616 -4.28 -25.06 -2.97
N PHE A 617 -4.30 -23.74 -2.99
CA PHE A 617 -5.25 -22.93 -3.75
C PHE A 617 -4.58 -22.35 -4.99
N ILE A 618 -5.14 -22.62 -6.16
CA ILE A 618 -4.70 -22.12 -7.46
C ILE A 618 -5.89 -21.40 -8.08
N GLY A 619 -5.97 -20.07 -7.94
CA GLY A 619 -7.18 -19.30 -8.26
C GLY A 619 -7.71 -18.55 -7.04
N ALA A 620 -9.02 -18.52 -6.81
CA ALA A 620 -9.62 -17.69 -5.76
C ALA A 620 -10.60 -18.48 -4.87
N ILE A 621 -10.70 -18.04 -3.62
CA ILE A 621 -11.77 -18.43 -2.70
C ILE A 621 -12.73 -17.26 -2.48
N ALA A 622 -14.02 -17.53 -2.63
CA ALA A 622 -15.10 -16.58 -2.42
C ALA A 622 -16.22 -17.24 -1.65
N GLY A 623 -17.10 -16.47 -1.02
CA GLY A 623 -18.24 -17.04 -0.32
C GLY A 623 -19.43 -16.12 -0.32
N ASP A 624 -20.59 -16.66 0.05
CA ASP A 624 -21.80 -15.85 0.27
C ASP A 624 -21.57 -14.79 1.35
N ARG A 625 -22.36 -13.72 1.32
CA ARG A 625 -22.22 -12.62 2.26
C ARG A 625 -23.20 -12.72 3.44
N PRO A 626 -22.76 -13.06 4.66
CA PRO A 626 -23.64 -13.01 5.82
C PRO A 626 -24.05 -11.57 6.15
N ALA A 627 -25.33 -11.36 6.49
CA ALA A 627 -25.85 -10.05 6.90
C ALA A 627 -25.35 -9.62 8.29
N GLU A 628 -25.05 -10.58 9.16
CA GLU A 628 -24.39 -10.33 10.44
C GLU A 628 -23.13 -11.16 10.58
N TYR A 629 -22.11 -10.56 11.20
CA TYR A 629 -20.86 -11.22 11.47
C TYR A 629 -21.04 -12.27 12.58
N THR A 630 -20.71 -13.52 12.27
CA THR A 630 -20.92 -14.67 13.16
C THR A 630 -19.63 -15.51 13.16
N HIS A 631 -18.63 -14.99 13.87
CA HIS A 631 -17.22 -15.38 13.75
C HIS A 631 -16.89 -16.87 13.92
N TRP A 632 -17.69 -17.65 14.64
CA TRP A 632 -17.45 -19.10 14.75
C TRP A 632 -18.47 -19.96 13.97
N ARG A 633 -19.49 -19.35 13.35
CA ARG A 633 -20.43 -20.01 12.44
C ARG A 633 -20.02 -19.87 10.99
N ASN A 634 -19.54 -18.69 10.60
CA ASN A 634 -19.00 -18.37 9.29
C ASN A 634 -17.51 -18.09 9.45
N LYS A 635 -16.72 -19.16 9.43
CA LYS A 635 -15.28 -19.14 9.70
C LYS A 635 -14.52 -19.98 8.68
N LEU A 636 -13.43 -19.45 8.16
CA LEU A 636 -12.43 -20.22 7.43
C LEU A 636 -11.15 -20.27 8.25
N GLN A 637 -10.55 -21.45 8.36
CA GLN A 637 -9.22 -21.63 8.95
C GLN A 637 -8.32 -22.27 7.91
N PHE A 638 -7.15 -21.68 7.69
CA PHE A 638 -6.09 -22.22 6.83
C PHE A 638 -4.90 -22.58 7.71
N THR A 639 -4.72 -23.87 7.99
CA THR A 639 -3.67 -24.40 8.87
C THR A 639 -2.67 -25.23 8.09
N GLY A 640 -1.61 -25.68 8.76
CA GLY A 640 -0.59 -26.51 8.12
C GLY A 640 0.14 -25.76 7.02
N PRO A 641 0.82 -26.49 6.12
CA PRO A 641 1.53 -25.93 4.97
C PRO A 641 0.56 -25.52 3.85
N THR A 642 -0.47 -24.71 4.16
CA THR A 642 -1.43 -24.26 3.16
C THR A 642 -0.78 -23.23 2.23
N ARG A 643 -0.97 -23.39 0.91
CA ARG A 643 -0.31 -22.60 -0.14
C ARG A 643 -1.33 -21.93 -1.05
N PHE A 644 -0.98 -20.78 -1.59
CA PHE A 644 -1.78 -20.02 -2.53
C PHE A 644 -0.90 -19.60 -3.71
N TYR A 645 -1.35 -19.88 -4.93
CA TYR A 645 -0.65 -19.53 -6.16
C TYR A 645 -1.59 -18.91 -7.19
N LEU A 646 -1.11 -17.86 -7.85
CA LEU A 646 -1.82 -17.19 -8.93
C LEU A 646 -0.88 -16.67 -10.03
N ASP A 647 0.32 -16.26 -9.65
CA ASP A 647 1.33 -15.75 -10.56
C ASP A 647 2.18 -16.90 -11.13
N PRO A 648 2.23 -17.10 -12.46
CA PRO A 648 3.07 -18.12 -13.06
C PRO A 648 4.58 -17.82 -12.95
N ASP A 649 4.95 -16.57 -12.67
CA ASP A 649 6.34 -16.12 -12.55
C ASP A 649 6.81 -16.10 -11.08
N ASP A 650 5.98 -16.56 -10.13
CA ASP A 650 6.34 -16.68 -8.72
C ASP A 650 7.52 -17.67 -8.56
N ALA A 651 8.64 -17.17 -8.02
CA ALA A 651 9.87 -17.94 -7.85
C ALA A 651 9.66 -19.12 -6.89
N ASP A 652 8.78 -18.98 -5.89
CA ASP A 652 8.53 -19.99 -4.87
C ASP A 652 7.91 -21.26 -5.46
N ILE A 653 7.26 -21.16 -6.64
CA ILE A 653 6.71 -22.32 -7.36
C ILE A 653 7.82 -23.26 -7.81
N GLN A 654 8.99 -22.74 -8.20
CA GLN A 654 10.08 -23.57 -8.74
C GLN A 654 10.67 -24.52 -7.69
N ASP A 655 10.58 -24.14 -6.42
CA ASP A 655 11.08 -24.92 -5.29
C ASP A 655 10.05 -25.96 -4.79
N GLN A 656 8.84 -26.00 -5.38
CA GLN A 656 7.82 -26.98 -5.03
C GLN A 656 7.97 -28.29 -5.82
N ASP A 657 7.73 -29.42 -5.14
CA ASP A 657 7.73 -30.74 -5.78
C ASP A 657 6.64 -30.89 -6.87
N ASP A 658 5.55 -30.13 -6.78
CA ASP A 658 4.39 -30.14 -7.67
C ASP A 658 4.33 -28.94 -8.65
N ALA A 659 5.46 -28.26 -8.87
CA ALA A 659 5.59 -27.07 -9.72
C ALA A 659 4.94 -27.21 -11.11
N ASP A 660 5.24 -28.30 -11.83
CA ASP A 660 4.71 -28.57 -13.18
C ASP A 660 3.17 -28.63 -13.19
N GLN A 661 2.56 -29.17 -12.12
CA GLN A 661 1.12 -29.27 -11.98
C GLN A 661 0.50 -27.90 -11.69
N ILE A 662 1.10 -27.14 -10.76
CA ILE A 662 0.65 -25.79 -10.40
C ILE A 662 0.67 -24.88 -11.64
N LEU A 663 1.80 -24.83 -12.35
CA LEU A 663 1.94 -24.04 -13.58
C LEU A 663 0.98 -24.50 -14.68
N GLY A 664 0.72 -25.81 -14.77
CA GLY A 664 -0.27 -26.36 -15.69
C GLY A 664 -1.68 -25.81 -15.45
N PHE A 665 -2.09 -25.66 -14.19
CA PHE A 665 -3.37 -25.06 -13.83
C PHE A 665 -3.42 -23.56 -14.08
N ILE A 666 -2.41 -22.80 -13.63
CA ILE A 666 -2.36 -21.34 -13.80
C ILE A 666 -2.43 -20.96 -15.29
N ASN A 667 -1.63 -21.61 -16.14
CA ASN A 667 -1.63 -21.37 -17.59
C ASN A 667 -2.91 -21.84 -18.29
N GLY A 668 -3.76 -22.61 -17.60
CA GLY A 668 -5.06 -23.06 -18.08
C GLY A 668 -6.18 -22.02 -17.91
N PHE A 669 -5.98 -20.98 -17.09
CA PHE A 669 -6.99 -19.95 -16.85
C PHE A 669 -7.24 -19.10 -18.10
N SER A 670 -8.51 -18.73 -18.29
CA SER A 670 -8.88 -17.71 -19.27
C SER A 670 -8.44 -16.32 -18.82
N GLN A 671 -8.28 -15.40 -19.77
CA GLN A 671 -7.93 -14.00 -19.47
C GLN A 671 -8.92 -13.34 -18.49
N GLU A 672 -10.20 -13.69 -18.58
CA GLU A 672 -11.23 -13.19 -17.67
C GLU A 672 -11.03 -13.75 -16.26
N GLN A 673 -10.75 -15.05 -16.12
CA GLN A 673 -10.46 -15.65 -14.81
C GLN A 673 -9.23 -15.03 -14.17
N THR A 674 -8.14 -14.87 -14.93
CA THR A 674 -6.94 -14.19 -14.44
C THR A 674 -7.26 -12.75 -13.99
N ASP A 675 -8.07 -12.01 -14.73
CA ASP A 675 -8.47 -10.64 -14.35
C ASP A 675 -9.27 -10.60 -13.04
N TYR A 676 -10.19 -11.53 -12.81
CA TYR A 676 -10.94 -11.58 -11.54
C TYR A 676 -10.10 -12.07 -10.38
N PHE A 677 -9.32 -13.13 -10.55
CA PHE A 677 -8.47 -13.67 -9.48
C PHE A 677 -7.41 -12.67 -9.05
N THR A 678 -6.85 -11.89 -9.98
CA THR A 678 -5.86 -10.84 -9.65
C THR A 678 -6.48 -9.64 -8.93
N ARG A 679 -7.78 -9.38 -9.09
CA ARG A 679 -8.48 -8.36 -8.27
C ARG A 679 -8.62 -8.80 -6.82
N SER A 680 -8.90 -10.07 -6.57
CA SER A 680 -9.08 -10.60 -5.22
C SER A 680 -8.96 -12.12 -5.20
N MET A 681 -7.88 -12.62 -4.61
CA MET A 681 -7.73 -14.05 -4.36
C MET A 681 -8.65 -14.56 -3.24
N MET A 682 -9.09 -13.67 -2.34
CA MET A 682 -9.94 -14.00 -1.20
C MET A 682 -11.07 -12.97 -1.03
N MET A 683 -12.28 -13.35 -1.44
CA MET A 683 -13.50 -12.52 -1.42
C MET A 683 -14.50 -13.06 -0.38
N MET A 684 -14.22 -12.81 0.89
CA MET A 684 -14.97 -13.34 2.05
C MET A 684 -15.55 -12.22 2.95
N PRO A 685 -16.29 -11.22 2.42
CA PRO A 685 -16.80 -10.11 3.21
C PRO A 685 -17.74 -10.59 4.32
N GLY A 686 -17.50 -10.16 5.56
CA GLY A 686 -18.28 -10.55 6.73
C GLY A 686 -17.96 -11.95 7.30
N TRP A 687 -16.90 -12.61 6.84
CA TRP A 687 -16.40 -13.86 7.42
C TRP A 687 -15.26 -13.63 8.40
N SER A 688 -15.13 -14.51 9.40
CA SER A 688 -13.89 -14.64 10.17
C SER A 688 -12.93 -15.52 9.37
N VAL A 689 -11.71 -15.06 9.17
CA VAL A 689 -10.69 -15.84 8.45
C VAL A 689 -9.43 -15.89 9.29
N ASP A 690 -8.94 -17.11 9.49
CA ASP A 690 -7.68 -17.36 10.17
C ASP A 690 -6.71 -17.96 9.14
N VAL A 691 -5.53 -17.38 9.04
CA VAL A 691 -4.46 -17.79 8.14
C VAL A 691 -3.25 -18.18 8.98
N GLY A 692 -2.75 -19.39 8.76
CA GLY A 692 -1.71 -19.99 9.58
C GLY A 692 -2.28 -20.72 10.81
N ASN A 693 -1.44 -21.54 11.44
CA ASN A 693 -1.79 -22.20 12.69
C ASN A 693 -1.46 -21.28 13.89
N PHE A 694 -2.16 -21.45 15.02
CA PHE A 694 -1.84 -20.82 16.31
C PHE A 694 -0.44 -21.19 16.83
N GLN A 695 0.15 -22.25 16.27
CA GLN A 695 1.54 -22.63 16.45
C GLN A 695 2.31 -22.28 15.17
N ASN A 696 3.48 -21.67 15.29
CA ASN A 696 4.36 -21.38 14.15
C ASN A 696 5.00 -22.68 13.64
N GLU A 697 4.24 -23.43 12.86
CA GLU A 697 4.69 -24.69 12.25
C GLU A 697 5.74 -24.42 11.18
N GLN A 698 6.99 -24.83 11.44
CA GLN A 698 8.11 -24.73 10.51
C GLN A 698 8.41 -26.08 9.86
N ALA A 699 8.93 -26.05 8.63
CA ALA A 699 9.51 -27.24 8.02
C ALA A 699 10.80 -27.67 8.74
N GLU A 700 11.23 -28.94 8.59
CA GLU A 700 12.51 -29.41 9.17
C GLU A 700 13.69 -28.55 8.70
N GLU A 701 13.68 -28.16 7.42
CA GLU A 701 14.50 -27.09 6.87
C GLU A 701 13.65 -25.81 6.87
N TRP A 702 13.92 -24.90 7.80
CA TRP A 702 13.10 -23.71 8.06
C TRP A 702 12.94 -22.78 6.84
N GLU A 703 13.89 -22.81 5.89
CA GLU A 703 13.79 -22.10 4.60
C GLU A 703 12.73 -22.66 3.67
N SER A 704 12.41 -23.94 3.80
CA SER A 704 11.34 -24.60 3.05
C SER A 704 9.99 -24.52 3.77
N THR A 705 9.88 -23.71 4.84
CA THR A 705 8.61 -23.48 5.54
C THR A 705 7.61 -22.89 4.55
N PRO A 706 6.46 -23.55 4.31
CA PRO A 706 5.50 -23.07 3.32
C PRO A 706 4.92 -21.71 3.70
N VAL A 707 4.81 -20.84 2.70
CA VAL A 707 4.33 -19.46 2.85
C VAL A 707 2.90 -19.39 2.34
N VAL A 708 2.00 -18.80 3.13
CA VAL A 708 0.69 -18.41 2.62
C VAL A 708 0.87 -17.13 1.79
N ASN A 709 0.84 -17.27 0.45
CA ASN A 709 1.05 -16.14 -0.46
C ASN A 709 -0.28 -15.55 -0.97
N LEU A 710 -0.69 -14.42 -0.43
CA LEU A 710 -1.94 -13.74 -0.80
C LEU A 710 -1.68 -12.57 -1.75
N ARG A 711 -2.37 -12.55 -2.89
CA ARG A 711 -2.22 -11.51 -3.91
C ARG A 711 -3.52 -10.75 -4.16
N GLY A 712 -3.40 -9.46 -4.48
CA GLY A 712 -4.52 -8.58 -4.83
C GLY A 712 -5.26 -8.04 -3.60
N VAL A 713 -6.55 -7.70 -3.77
CA VAL A 713 -7.35 -7.17 -2.65
C VAL A 713 -7.94 -8.31 -1.83
N ILE A 714 -7.56 -8.42 -0.57
CA ILE A 714 -8.02 -9.47 0.35
C ILE A 714 -9.17 -8.90 1.18
N ILE A 715 -10.37 -9.46 1.01
CA ILE A 715 -11.58 -8.95 1.64
C ILE A 715 -12.11 -9.97 2.63
N THR A 716 -12.13 -9.59 3.91
CA THR A 716 -12.67 -10.44 4.98
C THR A 716 -13.47 -9.59 5.98
N GLY A 717 -14.30 -10.21 6.83
CA GLY A 717 -14.88 -9.47 7.95
C GLY A 717 -13.79 -9.08 8.94
N VAL A 718 -13.04 -10.08 9.38
CA VAL A 718 -11.87 -9.98 10.25
C VAL A 718 -10.84 -11.00 9.74
N LEU A 719 -9.55 -10.67 9.86
CA LEU A 719 -8.43 -11.54 9.51
C LEU A 719 -7.50 -11.70 10.72
N ASP A 720 -7.19 -12.94 11.08
CA ASP A 720 -6.11 -13.30 11.99
C ASP A 720 -5.05 -14.07 11.19
N ALA A 721 -3.85 -13.51 11.04
CA ALA A 721 -2.76 -14.10 10.28
C ALA A 721 -1.55 -14.35 11.19
N ARG A 722 -1.07 -15.60 11.21
CA ARG A 722 0.04 -16.08 12.05
C ARG A 722 0.94 -17.05 11.26
N GLY A 723 2.11 -17.37 11.81
CA GLY A 723 3.07 -18.24 11.12
C GLY A 723 3.75 -17.49 9.98
N THR A 724 3.88 -18.13 8.81
CA THR A 724 4.58 -17.53 7.65
C THR A 724 3.59 -17.08 6.58
N VAL A 725 3.46 -15.77 6.37
CA VAL A 725 2.48 -15.17 5.45
C VAL A 725 3.12 -14.05 4.63
N ASP A 726 2.95 -14.07 3.31
CA ASP A 726 3.31 -12.97 2.42
C ASP A 726 2.05 -12.43 1.75
N VAL A 727 1.80 -11.14 1.89
CA VAL A 727 0.67 -10.46 1.27
C VAL A 727 1.21 -9.38 0.33
N TYR A 728 0.88 -9.48 -0.95
CA TYR A 728 1.14 -8.43 -1.92
C TYR A 728 -0.16 -7.85 -2.49
N GLY A 729 -0.61 -6.75 -1.91
CA GLY A 729 -1.89 -6.11 -2.22
C GLY A 729 -2.46 -5.29 -1.06
N THR A 730 -3.79 -5.31 -0.90
CA THR A 730 -4.49 -4.51 0.12
C THR A 730 -5.42 -5.40 0.93
N LEU A 731 -5.34 -5.31 2.27
CA LEU A 731 -6.27 -5.91 3.20
C LEU A 731 -7.45 -4.97 3.45
N LEU A 732 -8.67 -5.39 3.11
CA LEU A 732 -9.91 -4.65 3.34
C LEU A 732 -10.82 -5.41 4.30
N MET A 733 -10.88 -4.92 5.53
CA MET A 733 -11.73 -5.53 6.56
C MET A 733 -13.13 -4.92 6.49
N THR A 734 -14.17 -5.74 6.67
CA THR A 734 -15.56 -5.31 6.43
C THR A 734 -16.44 -5.36 7.66
N PHE A 735 -15.96 -5.93 8.77
CA PHE A 735 -16.71 -6.01 10.02
C PHE A 735 -16.31 -4.90 10.99
N ARG A 736 -17.28 -4.06 11.33
CA ARG A 736 -17.18 -3.11 12.42
C ARG A 736 -17.94 -3.64 13.65
N PRO A 737 -17.28 -3.88 14.79
CA PRO A 737 -17.96 -4.29 16.00
C PRO A 737 -18.82 -3.15 16.56
N VAL A 738 -20.07 -3.47 16.92
CA VAL A 738 -21.02 -2.51 17.50
C VAL A 738 -21.71 -3.16 18.71
N GLU A 739 -21.67 -2.48 19.86
CA GLU A 739 -22.29 -2.96 21.10
C GLU A 739 -23.77 -3.33 20.91
N ASN A 740 -24.21 -4.41 21.57
CA ASN A 740 -25.59 -4.90 21.54
C ASN A 740 -26.09 -5.36 20.15
N THR A 741 -25.18 -5.64 19.21
CA THR A 741 -25.52 -6.17 17.87
C THR A 741 -24.65 -7.36 17.50
N GLY A 742 -25.14 -8.22 16.59
CA GLY A 742 -24.40 -9.37 16.09
C GLY A 742 -23.75 -10.19 17.21
N PRO A 743 -22.42 -10.40 17.19
CA PRO A 743 -21.74 -11.20 18.20
C PRO A 743 -21.76 -10.54 19.59
N LEU A 744 -21.91 -9.22 19.68
CA LEU A 744 -21.94 -8.43 20.93
C LEU A 744 -23.35 -8.24 21.51
N PHE A 745 -24.36 -8.94 20.98
CA PHE A 745 -25.75 -8.76 21.40
C PHE A 745 -25.99 -9.03 22.89
N TYR A 746 -25.36 -10.07 23.45
CA TYR A 746 -25.50 -10.45 24.85
C TYR A 746 -24.50 -9.77 25.80
N GLY A 747 -23.77 -8.76 25.31
CA GLY A 747 -22.66 -8.11 25.98
C GLY A 747 -21.31 -8.47 25.36
N GLY A 748 -20.25 -7.90 25.91
CA GLY A 748 -18.91 -7.86 25.32
C GLY A 748 -18.53 -6.42 24.95
N SER A 749 -17.33 -6.24 24.44
CA SER A 749 -16.77 -4.94 24.09
C SER A 749 -16.24 -4.93 22.65
N PRO A 750 -16.29 -3.79 21.94
CA PRO A 750 -15.85 -3.72 20.54
C PRO A 750 -14.38 -4.11 20.31
N ASP A 751 -13.52 -3.90 21.31
CA ASP A 751 -12.08 -4.21 21.29
C ASP A 751 -11.75 -5.72 21.30
N GLN A 752 -12.75 -6.59 21.43
CA GLN A 752 -12.61 -8.05 21.33
C GLN A 752 -12.50 -8.56 19.88
N PHE A 753 -12.68 -7.69 18.88
CA PHE A 753 -12.57 -8.03 17.46
C PHE A 753 -11.45 -7.21 16.83
N ASN A 754 -10.45 -7.89 16.30
CA ASN A 754 -9.22 -7.29 15.79
C ASN A 754 -8.81 -7.94 14.48
N THR A 755 -8.22 -7.16 13.59
CA THR A 755 -7.41 -7.70 12.50
C THR A 755 -6.00 -7.85 13.02
N THR A 756 -5.57 -9.10 13.17
CA THR A 756 -4.31 -9.46 13.83
C THR A 756 -3.33 -9.99 12.79
N LEU A 757 -2.16 -9.36 12.71
CA LEU A 757 -1.03 -9.82 11.94
C LEU A 757 0.09 -10.10 12.93
N GLY A 758 0.54 -11.35 13.00
CA GLY A 758 1.62 -11.81 13.86
C GLY A 758 1.11 -12.27 15.22
N TYR A 759 2.06 -12.67 16.07
CA TYR A 759 1.74 -13.22 17.38
C TYR A 759 1.42 -12.13 18.40
N PHE A 760 0.38 -12.38 19.19
CA PHE A 760 0.01 -11.64 20.39
C PHE A 760 -0.34 -12.61 21.52
N GLY A 761 -0.03 -12.22 22.76
CA GLY A 761 -0.39 -13.00 23.94
C GLY A 761 -1.78 -12.65 24.50
N PRO A 762 -2.29 -13.44 25.46
CA PRO A 762 -3.51 -13.12 26.21
C PRO A 762 -3.50 -11.75 26.87
N ASP A 763 -2.33 -11.30 27.33
CA ASP A 763 -2.16 -10.01 27.99
C ASP A 763 -2.26 -8.82 27.01
N ASP A 764 -2.06 -9.05 25.70
CA ASP A 764 -2.23 -8.05 24.64
C ASP A 764 -3.67 -7.98 24.08
N GLY A 765 -4.59 -8.74 24.70
CA GLY A 765 -5.99 -8.82 24.30
C GLY A 765 -6.30 -9.93 23.30
N ASP A 766 -5.33 -10.79 22.98
CA ASP A 766 -5.56 -12.02 22.21
C ASP A 766 -5.77 -13.23 23.13
N LEU A 767 -7.02 -13.45 23.55
CA LEU A 767 -7.40 -14.55 24.44
C LEU A 767 -7.19 -15.95 23.83
N GLU A 768 -6.89 -16.03 22.53
CA GLU A 768 -6.60 -17.27 21.80
C GLU A 768 -5.09 -17.56 21.72
N GLY A 769 -4.24 -16.57 22.01
CA GLY A 769 -2.78 -16.67 22.03
C GLY A 769 -2.26 -17.64 23.12
N THR A 770 -1.17 -18.32 22.82
CA THR A 770 -0.42 -19.11 23.81
C THR A 770 0.52 -18.18 24.59
N ASN A 771 0.84 -18.46 25.85
CA ASN A 771 1.87 -17.67 26.56
C ASN A 771 3.27 -17.99 26.03
N LEU A 772 4.16 -17.01 25.95
CA LEU A 772 5.56 -17.20 25.51
C LEU A 772 6.31 -18.26 26.33
N ASP A 773 6.10 -18.29 27.64
CA ASP A 773 6.72 -19.28 28.53
C ASP A 773 6.12 -20.71 28.41
N SER A 774 5.10 -20.88 27.56
CA SER A 774 4.45 -22.17 27.35
C SER A 774 5.36 -23.10 26.55
N SER A 775 5.41 -24.38 26.94
CA SER A 775 6.05 -25.43 26.13
C SER A 775 5.37 -25.69 24.78
N SER A 776 4.25 -25.01 24.49
CA SER A 776 3.51 -25.08 23.23
C SER A 776 3.77 -23.90 22.30
N PHE A 777 4.57 -22.91 22.72
CA PHE A 777 4.99 -21.80 21.87
C PHE A 777 6.11 -22.28 20.94
N ASP A 778 5.97 -22.00 19.64
CA ASP A 778 6.84 -22.54 18.58
C ASP A 778 7.44 -21.43 17.69
N GLY A 779 7.61 -20.23 18.26
CA GLY A 779 8.15 -19.06 17.56
C GLY A 779 7.07 -18.07 17.10
N PHE A 780 7.52 -16.93 16.58
CA PHE A 780 6.67 -15.78 16.24
C PHE A 780 6.10 -15.81 14.82
N GLY A 781 6.71 -16.60 13.92
CA GLY A 781 6.40 -16.57 12.50
C GLY A 781 7.13 -15.45 11.77
N GLU A 782 6.69 -15.17 10.54
CA GLU A 782 7.20 -14.13 9.67
C GLU A 782 6.07 -13.64 8.76
N ILE A 783 5.72 -12.36 8.86
CA ILE A 783 4.69 -11.76 8.02
C ILE A 783 5.23 -10.54 7.29
N MET A 784 5.11 -10.58 5.96
CA MET A 784 5.39 -9.44 5.09
C MET A 784 4.10 -8.99 4.43
N LEU A 785 3.75 -7.72 4.60
CA LEU A 785 2.62 -7.09 3.91
C LEU A 785 3.13 -5.95 3.03
N ARG A 786 2.95 -6.07 1.73
CA ARG A 786 3.40 -5.09 0.74
C ARG A 786 2.21 -4.58 -0.06
N TYR A 787 2.01 -3.28 -0.03
CA TYR A 787 1.02 -2.59 -0.85
C TYR A 787 1.40 -2.71 -2.32
N ASN A 788 0.46 -3.18 -3.14
CA ASN A 788 0.60 -3.18 -4.59
C ASN A 788 -0.16 -1.98 -5.18
N PRO A 789 0.53 -0.91 -5.61
CA PRO A 789 -0.11 0.26 -6.19
C PRO A 789 -0.82 -0.06 -7.52
N ASP A 790 -0.44 -1.13 -8.21
CA ASP A 790 -0.99 -1.50 -9.51
C ASP A 790 -2.07 -2.58 -9.41
N SER A 791 -2.48 -2.94 -8.19
CA SER A 791 -3.56 -3.89 -7.97
C SER A 791 -4.87 -3.40 -8.59
N LYS A 792 -5.48 -4.26 -9.40
CA LYS A 792 -6.85 -4.03 -9.86
C LYS A 792 -7.81 -4.18 -8.68
N LEU A 793 -8.82 -3.32 -8.64
CA LEU A 793 -9.81 -3.33 -7.56
C LEU A 793 -11.06 -4.12 -7.96
N PRO A 794 -11.71 -4.83 -7.02
CA PRO A 794 -13.08 -5.30 -7.21
C PRO A 794 -14.05 -4.11 -7.30
N ASP A 795 -15.23 -4.36 -7.87
CA ASP A 795 -16.28 -3.36 -7.97
C ASP A 795 -16.94 -3.13 -6.60
N GLY A 796 -17.81 -2.13 -6.48
CA GLY A 796 -18.67 -1.92 -5.30
C GLY A 796 -18.05 -1.06 -4.19
N ILE A 797 -16.72 -0.93 -4.14
CA ILE A 797 -16.02 -0.07 -3.17
C ILE A 797 -16.10 1.39 -3.64
N PRO A 798 -16.83 2.29 -2.94
CA PRO A 798 -16.88 3.69 -3.31
C PRO A 798 -15.55 4.36 -2.93
N TRP A 799 -14.77 4.79 -3.93
CA TRP A 799 -13.50 5.49 -3.69
C TRP A 799 -13.29 6.61 -4.73
N PRO A 800 -12.62 7.72 -4.36
CA PRO A 800 -12.21 8.76 -5.30
C PRO A 800 -11.38 8.25 -6.47
N ILE A 801 -11.57 8.87 -7.63
CA ILE A 801 -10.69 8.66 -8.80
C ILE A 801 -9.30 9.21 -8.53
N THR A 802 -8.30 8.45 -8.95
CA THR A 802 -6.88 8.76 -8.88
C THR A 802 -6.35 9.09 -10.28
N ILE A 803 -5.44 10.05 -10.36
CA ILE A 803 -4.80 10.48 -11.60
C ILE A 803 -3.30 10.21 -11.48
N GLU A 804 -2.75 9.48 -12.44
CA GLU A 804 -1.33 9.14 -12.44
C GLU A 804 -0.65 9.64 -13.69
N ALA A 805 0.47 10.35 -13.54
CA ALA A 805 1.28 10.74 -14.68
C ALA A 805 1.94 9.50 -15.30
N ILE A 806 2.01 9.43 -16.63
CA ILE A 806 2.75 8.38 -17.36
C ILE A 806 4.01 9.03 -17.95
N PRO A 807 5.16 9.04 -17.24
CA PRO A 807 6.32 9.85 -17.63
C PRO A 807 6.88 9.51 -19.01
N LEU A 808 6.78 8.24 -19.42
CA LEU A 808 7.25 7.75 -20.72
C LEU A 808 6.48 8.33 -21.92
N THR A 809 5.30 8.91 -21.69
CA THR A 809 4.51 9.59 -22.73
C THR A 809 4.89 11.07 -22.91
N TYR A 810 5.85 11.56 -22.12
CA TYR A 810 6.33 12.92 -22.21
C TYR A 810 6.90 13.23 -23.59
N THR A 811 6.39 14.30 -24.19
CA THR A 811 6.78 14.73 -25.53
C THR A 811 7.00 16.24 -25.59
N GLU A 812 8.12 16.64 -26.21
CA GLU A 812 8.39 18.04 -26.56
C GLU A 812 8.13 18.27 -28.05
N GLY A 813 7.31 19.26 -28.39
CA GLY A 813 6.95 19.58 -29.76
C GLY A 813 5.48 19.29 -30.09
N ALA A 814 5.17 19.10 -31.36
CA ALA A 814 3.81 18.81 -31.81
C ALA A 814 3.64 17.31 -32.09
N TYR A 815 2.57 16.73 -31.53
CA TYR A 815 1.88 15.59 -32.11
C TYR A 815 1.19 15.98 -33.42
#